data_AF-A0A915AR74-F1
#
_entry.id   AF-A0A915AR74-F1
#
_cell.length_a   1.000
_cell.length_b   1.000
_cell.length_c   1.000
_cell.angle_alpha   90.00
_cell.angle_beta   90.00
_cell.angle_gamma   90.00
#
_symmetry.space_group_name_H-M   'P 1'
#
loop_
_entity.id
_entity.type
_entity.pdbx_description
1 polymer ?
#
loop_
_entity_poly.entity_id
_entity_poly.type
_entity_poly.pdbx_seq_one_letter_code
_entity_poly.pdbx_strand_id
1 'polypeptide(L)'
;MLVSLLWCLLYIGSTWALFPGAVRDEGDYRDLYPIVSLNMYFEDHAHALPYFFGLIENLDYPKDRISINAFIGAHIDATAEKTKWWLKGVGALYRSVHLVEETDNWREEALMLSRLYSVRYAFIFLGDHFLWDSRILQHLISKKKVVVSPFLNAPFGGDSNVFISEEFNSREEIATLKVLKAVEPLFLDTRHSDASYLTFSRENLALYDDDLLSDPLSVFAASAMRMDIPLFIDNEFFYGYLFDSSIRPLHLRRELVRYFVADLVSDYGTMPIVHSAYVAPSYPKPSLFNVDSIYLINLERRQERRQKMSEIFKIMGIDYKLWRATDGNLLENEEFAADVVLLPGYEDPYYKRPMKTGEIGCFLSHYRIWRDVIDKSFKRVIVFEDDLRFILNSTNMLTELIEDLDHTALPWDLVYLGRKRLESARENWVPGHRHLSTVGYSYWTLGYMLSQSGAKKLRRRMGCVWGKADVEVGDRQFRVDKLLAKGGFSEVFLVSEVGTSQRWALKRVECHSTSDVERVRREIEVHERFGSHPNILALECLSDELIDDTRRFSLIFIFYKNGSLQDELSSRRAHSDYIEEERILRLFKQVTNAVSFLHTSAPSIAHRDLKPGNILLSEDDRPILMDFGSCCECPLFIETNKQSQFQLDEAAELCSMPYRAPELFVCAVGSVIDQSVDIWSLGCLLYAMCFFRSPFDDIYERGDSIALAVQSVKLHFAQQHPYSSKLISFMQSMLKVEPKERPNIRALCEMICQER
;
A
#
# COMPACT_ATOMS: atom_id res chain seq x y z
N MET A 1 71.10 -40.32 -45.10
CA MET A 1 69.88 -40.84 -44.42
C MET A 1 70.09 -41.26 -42.96
N LEU A 2 71.23 -40.94 -42.32
CA LEU A 2 71.44 -41.15 -40.86
C LEU A 2 71.75 -39.83 -40.10
N VAL A 3 71.77 -38.68 -40.79
CA VAL A 3 72.06 -37.35 -40.20
C VAL A 3 70.79 -36.54 -39.96
N SER A 4 69.69 -36.88 -40.62
CA SER A 4 68.37 -36.22 -40.45
C SER A 4 67.55 -36.78 -39.29
N LEU A 5 67.94 -37.91 -38.69
CA LEU A 5 67.25 -38.52 -37.53
C LEU A 5 67.80 -38.04 -36.18
N LEU A 6 69.00 -37.43 -36.15
CA LEU A 6 69.57 -36.88 -34.91
C LEU A 6 69.07 -35.46 -34.58
N TRP A 7 68.53 -34.73 -35.56
CA TRP A 7 68.01 -33.37 -35.35
C TRP A 7 66.56 -33.35 -34.82
N CYS A 8 65.78 -34.41 -35.01
CA CYS A 8 64.42 -34.48 -34.45
C CYS A 8 64.35 -34.97 -33.00
N LEU A 9 65.45 -35.50 -32.43
CA LEU A 9 65.50 -35.97 -31.03
C LEU A 9 66.07 -34.92 -30.04
N LEU A 10 66.54 -33.77 -30.52
CA LEU A 10 67.15 -32.71 -29.68
C LEU A 10 66.28 -31.45 -29.50
N TYR A 11 65.03 -31.45 -29.97
CA TYR A 11 64.04 -30.41 -29.63
C TYR A 11 63.08 -30.85 -28.52
N ILE A 12 63.52 -31.76 -27.65
CA ILE A 12 62.90 -31.98 -26.35
C ILE A 12 63.60 -31.07 -25.36
N GLY A 13 62.99 -29.92 -25.12
CA GLY A 13 63.03 -29.31 -23.80
C GLY A 13 63.86 -28.04 -23.66
N SER A 14 63.19 -26.91 -23.78
CA SER A 14 63.49 -25.70 -22.99
C SER A 14 62.26 -24.78 -23.00
N THR A 15 61.25 -25.15 -22.21
CA THR A 15 60.31 -24.16 -21.66
C THR A 15 61.08 -23.38 -20.61
N TRP A 16 61.19 -22.07 -20.80
CA TRP A 16 61.78 -21.17 -19.82
C TRP A 16 60.79 -20.99 -18.67
N ALA A 17 61.26 -21.13 -17.43
CA ALA A 17 60.48 -20.69 -16.29
C ALA A 17 60.22 -19.17 -16.42
N LEU A 18 58.99 -18.74 -16.13
CA LEU A 18 58.56 -17.33 -16.23
C LEU A 18 59.33 -16.39 -15.28
N PHE A 19 60.15 -16.92 -14.35
CA PHE A 19 60.93 -16.15 -13.38
C PHE A 19 62.37 -16.68 -13.24
N PRO A 20 63.37 -15.80 -13.02
CA PRO A 20 64.73 -16.22 -12.74
C PRO A 20 64.80 -16.99 -11.40
N GLY A 21 65.18 -18.27 -11.43
CA GLY A 21 65.38 -19.10 -10.24
C GLY A 21 64.39 -20.24 -10.02
N ALA A 22 63.34 -20.35 -10.84
CA ALA A 22 62.37 -21.44 -10.73
C ALA A 22 62.87 -22.76 -11.36
N VAL A 23 62.66 -23.88 -10.66
CA VAL A 23 62.95 -25.24 -11.14
C VAL A 23 61.95 -25.63 -12.25
N ARG A 24 62.29 -26.59 -13.12
CA ARG A 24 61.46 -26.96 -14.30
C ARG A 24 60.00 -27.37 -13.97
N ASP A 25 59.75 -27.83 -12.73
CA ASP A 25 58.43 -28.22 -12.22
C ASP A 25 57.77 -27.10 -11.36
N GLU A 26 58.52 -26.06 -10.98
CA GLU A 26 57.96 -24.87 -10.32
C GLU A 26 57.28 -23.99 -11.37
N GLY A 27 55.98 -24.21 -11.54
CA GLY A 27 55.16 -23.49 -12.51
C GLY A 27 54.31 -24.39 -13.40
N ASP A 28 54.36 -25.71 -13.22
CA ASP A 28 53.36 -26.58 -13.82
C ASP A 28 52.01 -26.36 -13.13
N TYR A 29 51.11 -25.66 -13.80
CA TYR A 29 49.76 -25.42 -13.29
C TYR A 29 49.02 -26.73 -12.98
N ARG A 30 49.43 -27.88 -13.52
CA ARG A 30 48.84 -29.19 -13.22
C ARG A 30 49.00 -29.60 -11.75
N ASP A 31 50.02 -29.09 -11.06
CA ASP A 31 50.21 -29.31 -9.63
C ASP A 31 49.33 -28.38 -8.77
N LEU A 32 49.08 -27.17 -9.26
CA LEU A 32 48.16 -26.21 -8.65
C LEU A 32 46.68 -26.59 -8.88
N TYR A 33 46.38 -27.19 -10.03
CA TYR A 33 45.05 -27.58 -10.49
C TYR A 33 44.97 -29.09 -10.68
N PRO A 34 44.76 -29.87 -9.61
CA PRO A 34 44.55 -31.31 -9.71
C PRO A 34 43.35 -31.69 -10.59
N ILE A 35 43.29 -32.93 -11.05
CA ILE A 35 42.14 -33.36 -11.87
C ILE A 35 40.91 -33.49 -10.97
N VAL A 36 39.82 -32.84 -11.37
CA VAL A 36 38.52 -32.89 -10.67
C VAL A 36 37.47 -33.50 -11.58
N SER A 37 36.60 -34.38 -11.05
CA SER A 37 35.35 -34.74 -11.72
C SER A 37 34.17 -33.97 -11.13
N LEU A 38 33.36 -33.36 -12.00
CA LEU A 38 32.06 -32.80 -11.66
C LEU A 38 30.99 -33.84 -12.00
N ASN A 39 30.36 -34.39 -10.98
CA ASN A 39 29.35 -35.44 -11.09
C ASN A 39 27.99 -34.83 -10.76
N MET A 40 27.21 -34.59 -11.80
CA MET A 40 26.00 -33.77 -11.74
C MET A 40 24.78 -34.62 -12.07
N TYR A 41 23.78 -34.61 -11.19
CA TYR A 41 22.52 -35.32 -11.42
C TYR A 41 21.38 -34.36 -11.75
N PHE A 42 20.57 -34.74 -12.76
CA PHE A 42 19.45 -33.94 -13.25
C PHE A 42 18.17 -34.77 -13.36
N GLU A 43 17.09 -34.21 -12.81
CA GLU A 43 15.72 -34.75 -12.79
C GLU A 43 14.69 -33.61 -12.93
N ASP A 44 14.08 -33.43 -14.10
CA ASP A 44 13.18 -32.29 -14.40
C ASP A 44 13.79 -30.87 -14.18
N HIS A 45 15.06 -30.71 -14.53
CA HIS A 45 15.82 -29.47 -14.34
C HIS A 45 15.86 -28.55 -15.57
N ALA A 46 15.14 -28.82 -16.66
CA ALA A 46 15.32 -28.12 -17.93
C ALA A 46 15.19 -26.58 -17.84
N HIS A 47 14.47 -26.09 -16.84
CA HIS A 47 14.26 -24.68 -16.53
C HIS A 47 15.46 -24.00 -15.86
N ALA A 48 16.25 -24.76 -15.09
CA ALA A 48 17.42 -24.31 -14.35
C ALA A 48 18.72 -24.48 -15.16
N LEU A 49 18.79 -25.49 -16.04
CA LEU A 49 19.99 -25.84 -16.80
C LEU A 49 20.71 -24.68 -17.51
N PRO A 50 20.03 -23.71 -18.17
CA PRO A 50 20.71 -22.58 -18.81
C PRO A 50 21.62 -21.83 -17.84
N TYR A 51 21.16 -21.60 -16.62
CA TYR A 51 21.88 -20.86 -15.59
C TYR A 51 22.91 -21.75 -14.90
N PHE A 52 22.51 -22.97 -14.53
CA PHE A 52 23.39 -23.95 -13.90
C PHE A 52 24.63 -24.23 -14.77
N PHE A 53 24.45 -24.50 -16.06
CA PHE A 53 25.56 -24.73 -16.98
C PHE A 53 26.42 -23.49 -17.20
N GLY A 54 25.83 -22.29 -17.19
CA GLY A 54 26.58 -21.04 -17.20
C GLY A 54 27.54 -20.91 -16.01
N LEU A 55 27.10 -21.30 -14.81
CA LEU A 55 27.97 -21.33 -13.63
C LEU A 55 29.14 -22.33 -13.80
N ILE A 56 28.87 -23.53 -14.32
CA ILE A 56 29.92 -24.53 -14.59
C ILE A 56 30.93 -24.04 -15.63
N GLU A 57 30.44 -23.46 -16.73
CA GLU A 57 31.26 -22.84 -17.78
C GLU A 57 32.17 -21.75 -17.23
N ASN A 58 31.76 -21.06 -16.16
CA ASN A 58 32.48 -19.91 -15.58
C ASN A 58 33.21 -20.23 -14.28
N LEU A 59 33.33 -21.50 -13.89
CA LEU A 59 34.29 -21.91 -12.86
C LEU A 59 35.70 -21.48 -13.27
N ASP A 60 36.38 -20.77 -12.39
CA ASP A 60 37.75 -20.27 -12.54
C ASP A 60 38.74 -21.42 -12.34
N TYR A 61 38.66 -22.42 -13.21
CA TYR A 61 39.47 -23.63 -13.14
C TYR A 61 39.78 -24.08 -14.57
N PRO A 62 41.02 -24.52 -14.87
CA PRO A 62 41.37 -24.96 -16.21
C PRO A 62 40.45 -26.10 -16.69
N LYS A 63 39.76 -25.90 -17.81
CA LYS A 63 38.71 -26.84 -18.29
C LYS A 63 39.30 -28.21 -18.65
N ASP A 64 40.54 -28.26 -19.14
CA ASP A 64 41.32 -29.47 -19.39
C ASP A 64 41.67 -30.28 -18.13
N ARG A 65 41.42 -29.71 -16.95
CA ARG A 65 41.58 -30.35 -15.64
C ARG A 65 40.25 -30.79 -15.02
N ILE A 66 39.13 -30.52 -15.68
CA ILE A 66 37.79 -30.91 -15.25
C ILE A 66 37.24 -32.01 -16.17
N SER A 67 36.85 -33.12 -15.57
CA SER A 67 36.00 -34.14 -16.18
C SER A 67 34.54 -33.89 -15.80
N ILE A 68 33.63 -33.96 -16.76
CA ILE A 68 32.19 -33.79 -16.52
C ILE A 68 31.51 -35.15 -16.66
N ASN A 69 30.75 -35.53 -15.63
CA ASN A 69 29.87 -36.68 -15.63
C ASN A 69 28.46 -36.19 -15.35
N ALA A 70 27.57 -36.29 -16.34
CA ALA A 70 26.16 -35.92 -16.19
C ALA A 70 25.30 -37.18 -16.10
N PHE A 71 24.49 -37.25 -15.05
CA PHE A 71 23.55 -38.33 -14.77
C PHE A 71 22.13 -37.81 -14.96
N ILE A 72 21.31 -38.53 -15.74
CA ILE A 72 19.92 -38.16 -15.98
C ILE A 72 19.01 -39.20 -15.35
N GLY A 73 18.17 -38.73 -14.43
CA GLY A 73 17.09 -39.50 -13.82
C GLY A 73 15.77 -39.46 -14.61
N ALA A 74 14.69 -39.84 -13.93
CA ALA A 74 13.34 -39.75 -14.49
C ALA A 74 12.99 -38.30 -14.86
N HIS A 75 12.42 -38.07 -16.04
CA HIS A 75 12.09 -36.72 -16.46
C HIS A 75 10.91 -36.70 -17.42
N ILE A 76 10.14 -35.62 -17.35
CA ILE A 76 9.01 -35.31 -18.24
C ILE A 76 9.25 -34.05 -19.09
N ASP A 77 10.33 -33.31 -18.80
CA ASP A 77 10.70 -32.10 -19.52
C ASP A 77 11.96 -32.27 -20.40
N ALA A 78 12.44 -31.18 -21.01
CA ALA A 78 13.56 -31.20 -21.94
C ALA A 78 14.95 -31.34 -21.27
N THR A 79 15.04 -31.94 -20.07
CA THR A 79 16.29 -32.06 -19.31
C THR A 79 17.34 -32.82 -20.10
N ALA A 80 17.01 -34.02 -20.60
CA ALA A 80 17.97 -34.84 -21.33
C ALA A 80 18.48 -34.17 -22.60
N GLU A 81 17.57 -33.60 -23.41
CA GLU A 81 17.91 -32.93 -24.65
C GLU A 81 18.83 -31.72 -24.44
N LYS A 82 18.53 -30.88 -23.43
CA LYS A 82 19.37 -29.71 -23.10
C LYS A 82 20.74 -30.13 -22.59
N THR A 83 20.83 -31.17 -21.76
CA THR A 83 22.11 -31.70 -21.27
C THR A 83 22.94 -32.28 -22.41
N LYS A 84 22.35 -33.09 -23.30
CA LYS A 84 23.02 -33.62 -24.51
C LYS A 84 23.56 -32.50 -25.38
N TRP A 85 22.75 -31.47 -25.62
CA TRP A 85 23.15 -30.31 -26.41
C TRP A 85 24.32 -29.56 -25.79
N TRP A 86 24.27 -29.32 -24.48
CA TRP A 86 25.35 -28.67 -23.74
C TRP A 86 26.66 -29.46 -23.81
N LEU A 87 26.64 -30.75 -23.47
CA LEU A 87 27.82 -31.61 -23.49
C LEU A 87 28.49 -31.67 -24.86
N LYS A 88 27.69 -31.72 -25.94
CA LYS A 88 28.20 -31.64 -27.30
C LYS A 88 28.94 -30.32 -27.58
N GLY A 89 28.43 -29.22 -27.05
CA GLY A 89 29.03 -27.89 -27.19
C GLY A 89 30.34 -27.72 -26.43
N VAL A 90 30.37 -28.18 -25.17
CA VAL A 90 31.54 -28.00 -24.29
C VAL A 90 32.58 -29.11 -24.38
N GLY A 91 32.25 -30.25 -24.99
CA GLY A 91 33.06 -31.47 -24.92
C GLY A 91 34.51 -31.34 -25.35
N ALA A 92 34.83 -30.42 -26.27
CA ALA A 92 36.21 -30.17 -26.70
C ALA A 92 37.03 -29.31 -25.72
N LEU A 93 36.37 -28.62 -24.79
CA LEU A 93 37.01 -27.73 -23.81
C LEU A 93 37.42 -28.49 -22.55
N TYR A 94 36.62 -29.48 -22.16
CA TYR A 94 36.81 -30.24 -20.93
C TYR A 94 37.67 -31.48 -21.14
N ARG A 95 38.31 -31.96 -20.06
CA ARG A 95 39.16 -33.16 -20.09
C ARG A 95 38.43 -34.38 -20.66
N SER A 96 37.20 -34.58 -20.19
CA SER A 96 36.28 -35.60 -20.67
C SER A 96 34.85 -35.18 -20.33
N VAL A 97 33.91 -35.65 -21.15
CA VAL A 97 32.47 -35.50 -20.93
C VAL A 97 31.80 -36.86 -21.04
N HIS A 98 31.01 -37.22 -20.04
CA HIS A 98 30.28 -38.47 -20.00
C HIS A 98 28.81 -38.20 -19.66
N LEU A 99 27.92 -38.89 -20.36
CA LEU A 99 26.49 -38.89 -20.11
C LEU A 99 26.08 -40.29 -19.70
N VAL A 100 25.39 -40.41 -18.57
CA VAL A 100 24.80 -41.65 -18.08
C VAL A 100 23.30 -41.43 -17.95
N GLU A 101 22.53 -42.25 -18.66
CA GLU A 101 21.07 -42.27 -18.59
C GLU A 101 20.66 -43.56 -17.88
N GLU A 102 19.62 -43.50 -17.04
CA GLU A 102 19.01 -44.67 -16.39
C GLU A 102 19.98 -45.46 -15.49
N THR A 103 20.18 -44.98 -14.25
CA THR A 103 21.00 -45.65 -13.22
C THR A 103 20.26 -45.71 -11.89
N ASP A 104 20.30 -46.88 -11.23
CA ASP A 104 19.61 -47.11 -9.96
C ASP A 104 20.29 -46.38 -8.78
N ASN A 105 21.62 -46.24 -8.82
CA ASN A 105 22.40 -45.53 -7.80
C ASN A 105 23.49 -44.66 -8.44
N TRP A 106 23.05 -43.53 -9.01
CA TRP A 106 23.93 -42.59 -9.72
C TRP A 106 25.10 -42.08 -8.87
N ARG A 107 24.95 -41.99 -7.54
CA ARG A 107 26.00 -41.50 -6.63
C ARG A 107 27.14 -42.49 -6.51
N GLU A 108 26.82 -43.78 -6.40
CA GLU A 108 27.82 -44.84 -6.39
C GLU A 108 28.54 -44.89 -7.74
N GLU A 109 27.78 -44.81 -8.84
CA GLU A 109 28.36 -44.81 -10.17
C GLU A 109 29.27 -43.59 -10.42
N ALA A 110 28.87 -42.40 -9.97
CA ALA A 110 29.70 -41.19 -9.97
C ALA A 110 31.03 -41.37 -9.23
N LEU A 111 30.98 -41.98 -8.05
CA LEU A 111 32.16 -42.27 -7.24
C LEU A 111 33.07 -43.30 -7.93
N MET A 112 32.49 -44.37 -8.50
CA MET A 112 33.21 -45.39 -9.24
C MET A 112 33.87 -44.84 -10.51
N LEU A 113 33.16 -44.05 -11.31
CA LEU A 113 33.72 -43.41 -12.51
C LEU A 113 34.88 -42.48 -12.15
N SER A 114 34.75 -41.71 -11.07
CA SER A 114 35.82 -40.84 -10.59
C SER A 114 37.09 -41.64 -10.24
N ARG A 115 36.93 -42.76 -9.53
CA ARG A 115 38.03 -43.68 -9.22
C ARG A 115 38.63 -44.32 -10.46
N LEU A 116 37.80 -44.81 -11.38
CA LEU A 116 38.21 -45.45 -12.62
C LEU A 116 39.12 -44.52 -13.46
N TYR A 117 38.75 -43.25 -13.57
CA TYR A 117 39.53 -42.24 -14.28
C TYR A 117 40.68 -41.64 -13.47
N SER A 118 40.94 -42.16 -12.26
CA SER A 118 42.05 -41.75 -11.39
C SER A 118 42.10 -40.23 -11.16
N VAL A 119 40.93 -39.59 -11.07
CA VAL A 119 40.84 -38.16 -10.71
C VAL A 119 41.36 -37.97 -9.29
N ARG A 120 41.71 -36.75 -8.89
CA ARG A 120 42.11 -36.50 -7.50
C ARG A 120 40.89 -36.20 -6.64
N TYR A 121 40.05 -35.27 -7.11
CA TYR A 121 38.85 -34.88 -6.40
C TYR A 121 37.58 -35.25 -7.17
N ALA A 122 36.58 -35.77 -6.47
CA ALA A 122 35.25 -35.99 -7.00
C ALA A 122 34.28 -35.01 -6.34
N PHE A 123 33.58 -34.22 -7.15
CA PHE A 123 32.52 -33.33 -6.68
C PHE A 123 31.17 -33.89 -7.10
N ILE A 124 30.30 -34.20 -6.14
CA ILE A 124 29.00 -34.87 -6.36
C ILE A 124 27.89 -33.91 -5.94
N PHE A 125 26.99 -33.57 -6.87
CA PHE A 125 25.93 -32.59 -6.61
C PHE A 125 24.76 -32.69 -7.60
N LEU A 126 23.59 -32.23 -7.14
CA LEU A 126 22.35 -32.10 -7.91
C LEU A 126 22.30 -30.80 -8.75
N GLY A 127 21.45 -30.79 -9.77
CA GLY A 127 21.15 -29.62 -10.59
C GLY A 127 20.50 -28.45 -9.85
N ASP A 128 20.03 -28.67 -8.62
CA ASP A 128 19.48 -27.65 -7.72
C ASP A 128 20.55 -26.84 -6.97
N HIS A 129 21.81 -27.31 -7.01
CA HIS A 129 22.93 -26.67 -6.35
C HIS A 129 23.59 -25.65 -7.28
N PHE A 130 23.17 -24.39 -7.18
CA PHE A 130 23.71 -23.30 -7.98
C PHE A 130 25.01 -22.82 -7.35
N LEU A 131 26.12 -23.34 -7.84
CA LEU A 131 27.47 -23.00 -7.39
C LEU A 131 27.84 -21.59 -7.86
N TRP A 132 27.65 -20.61 -6.97
CA TRP A 132 27.77 -19.18 -7.30
C TRP A 132 29.21 -18.69 -7.28
N ASP A 133 30.04 -19.25 -6.40
CA ASP A 133 31.45 -18.91 -6.32
C ASP A 133 32.24 -19.61 -7.44
N SER A 134 32.79 -18.81 -8.36
CA SER A 134 33.61 -19.32 -9.46
C SER A 134 34.89 -20.03 -8.98
N ARG A 135 35.35 -19.78 -7.75
CA ARG A 135 36.57 -20.37 -7.16
C ARG A 135 36.27 -21.47 -6.15
N ILE A 136 35.05 -22.00 -6.13
CA ILE A 136 34.61 -23.04 -5.19
C ILE A 136 35.56 -24.24 -5.12
N LEU A 137 36.07 -24.70 -6.27
CA LEU A 137 36.98 -25.85 -6.31
C LEU A 137 38.28 -25.57 -5.56
N GLN A 138 38.88 -24.40 -5.75
CA GLN A 138 40.11 -23.98 -5.07
C GLN A 138 39.88 -23.84 -3.58
N HIS A 139 38.76 -23.22 -3.18
CA HIS A 139 38.40 -23.07 -1.78
C HIS A 139 38.23 -24.43 -1.09
N LEU A 140 37.48 -25.37 -1.69
CA LEU A 140 37.29 -26.72 -1.15
C LEU A 140 38.59 -27.53 -1.12
N ILE A 141 39.43 -27.46 -2.16
CA ILE A 141 40.77 -28.09 -2.19
C ILE A 141 41.64 -27.55 -1.06
N SER A 142 41.59 -26.24 -0.79
CA SER A 142 42.42 -25.60 0.24
C SER A 142 42.12 -26.09 1.66
N LYS A 143 40.93 -26.65 1.91
CA LYS A 143 40.53 -27.22 3.21
C LYS A 143 41.32 -28.47 3.58
N LYS A 144 41.92 -29.16 2.61
CA LYS A 144 42.69 -30.40 2.80
C LYS A 144 41.93 -31.44 3.63
N LYS A 145 40.63 -31.57 3.37
CA LYS A 145 39.75 -32.57 3.99
C LYS A 145 39.50 -33.71 3.01
N VAL A 146 39.31 -34.91 3.53
CA VAL A 146 38.94 -36.08 2.72
C VAL A 146 37.53 -35.92 2.17
N VAL A 147 36.59 -35.43 2.99
CA VAL A 147 35.23 -35.08 2.57
C VAL A 147 34.88 -33.72 3.16
N VAL A 148 34.44 -32.80 2.32
CA VAL A 148 33.91 -31.50 2.74
C VAL A 148 32.74 -31.11 1.86
N SER A 149 31.70 -30.57 2.48
CA SER A 149 30.52 -30.06 1.81
C SER A 149 30.50 -28.53 1.90
N PRO A 150 30.27 -27.79 0.81
CA PRO A 150 29.96 -26.38 0.89
C PRO A 150 28.54 -26.18 1.45
N PHE A 151 28.40 -25.22 2.36
CA PHE A 151 27.10 -24.72 2.80
C PHE A 151 26.47 -23.86 1.69
N LEU A 152 25.22 -24.15 1.33
CA LEU A 152 24.47 -23.42 0.31
C LEU A 152 23.25 -22.75 0.93
N ASN A 153 23.06 -21.47 0.63
CA ASN A 153 21.96 -20.65 1.14
C ASN A 153 20.67 -20.88 0.34
N ALA A 154 19.51 -20.72 0.97
CA ALA A 154 18.25 -20.63 0.26
C ALA A 154 17.98 -19.18 -0.21
N PRO A 155 17.65 -18.93 -1.49
CA PRO A 155 17.51 -17.58 -2.04
C PRO A 155 16.33 -16.77 -1.48
N PHE A 156 15.38 -17.41 -0.80
CA PHE A 156 14.16 -16.77 -0.26
C PHE A 156 13.89 -17.10 1.21
N GLY A 157 14.94 -17.34 2.01
CA GLY A 157 14.81 -17.68 3.43
C GLY A 157 14.18 -19.06 3.70
N GLY A 158 14.27 -19.97 2.72
CA GLY A 158 13.91 -21.37 2.90
C GLY A 158 15.02 -22.19 3.56
N ASP A 159 14.87 -23.51 3.56
CA ASP A 159 15.86 -24.42 4.13
C ASP A 159 17.14 -24.46 3.27
N SER A 160 18.27 -24.28 3.93
CA SER A 160 19.60 -24.50 3.35
C SER A 160 19.85 -26.02 3.18
N ASN A 161 20.97 -26.41 2.57
CA ASN A 161 21.28 -27.84 2.39
C ASN A 161 21.48 -28.59 3.73
N VAL A 162 21.74 -27.88 4.83
CA VAL A 162 21.76 -28.43 6.18
C VAL A 162 21.41 -27.33 7.19
N PHE A 163 20.82 -27.71 8.32
CA PHE A 163 20.71 -26.86 9.51
C PHE A 163 21.75 -27.28 10.55
N ILE A 164 22.62 -26.36 10.97
CA ILE A 164 23.65 -26.59 11.99
C ILE A 164 23.31 -25.82 13.26
N SER A 165 23.19 -24.49 13.16
CA SER A 165 22.78 -23.55 14.20
C SER A 165 22.26 -22.28 13.51
N GLU A 166 21.55 -21.41 14.24
CA GLU A 166 21.09 -20.14 13.68
C GLU A 166 22.29 -19.29 13.25
N GLU A 167 23.34 -19.22 14.08
CA GLU A 167 24.54 -18.44 13.85
C GLU A 167 25.34 -18.94 12.64
N PHE A 168 25.47 -20.25 12.47
CA PHE A 168 26.19 -20.82 11.32
C PHE A 168 25.40 -20.61 10.01
N ASN A 169 24.09 -20.83 10.05
CA ASN A 169 23.23 -20.72 8.89
C ASN A 169 23.02 -19.26 8.43
N SER A 170 22.97 -18.30 9.38
CA SER A 170 22.96 -16.86 9.09
C SER A 170 24.35 -16.31 8.71
N ARG A 171 25.39 -17.13 8.84
CA ARG A 171 26.81 -16.80 8.65
C ARG A 171 27.34 -15.76 9.64
N GLU A 172 26.76 -15.69 10.83
CA GLU A 172 27.34 -15.00 11.97
C GLU A 172 28.51 -15.80 12.56
N GLU A 173 28.40 -17.13 12.59
CA GLU A 173 29.50 -18.05 12.84
C GLU A 173 30.09 -18.54 11.50
N ILE A 174 31.34 -18.18 11.24
CA ILE A 174 32.05 -18.55 10.01
C ILE A 174 33.11 -19.61 10.36
N ALA A 175 32.89 -20.86 9.93
CA ALA A 175 33.74 -22.00 10.29
C ALA A 175 33.64 -23.18 9.30
N THR A 176 34.63 -24.08 9.38
CA THR A 176 34.50 -25.47 8.93
C THR A 176 34.17 -26.36 10.12
N LEU A 177 32.99 -27.00 10.12
CA LEU A 177 32.52 -27.82 11.24
C LEU A 177 32.44 -29.31 10.88
N LYS A 178 32.69 -30.18 11.85
CA LYS A 178 32.50 -31.63 11.69
C LYS A 178 31.01 -31.96 11.82
N VAL A 179 30.49 -32.77 10.91
CA VAL A 179 29.08 -33.21 10.89
C VAL A 179 28.97 -34.73 10.92
N LEU A 180 27.82 -35.24 11.37
CA LEU A 180 27.56 -36.69 11.44
C LEU A 180 26.87 -37.23 10.18
N LYS A 181 26.17 -36.36 9.44
CA LYS A 181 25.43 -36.72 8.23
C LYS A 181 26.19 -36.25 7.00
N ALA A 182 26.10 -37.01 5.91
CA ALA A 182 26.57 -36.57 4.62
C ALA A 182 25.58 -35.54 4.05
N VAL A 183 26.10 -34.42 3.53
CA VAL A 183 25.32 -33.30 3.02
C VAL A 183 25.80 -32.99 1.61
N GLU A 184 24.91 -32.94 0.64
CA GLU A 184 25.27 -32.52 -0.72
C GLU A 184 25.24 -30.99 -0.84
N PRO A 185 26.08 -30.37 -1.70
CA PRO A 185 27.15 -30.96 -2.51
C PRO A 185 28.25 -31.65 -1.68
N LEU A 186 28.83 -32.75 -2.19
CA LEU A 186 29.91 -33.50 -1.52
C LEU A 186 31.20 -33.42 -2.33
N PHE A 187 32.27 -32.86 -1.76
CA PHE A 187 33.60 -32.80 -2.36
C PHE A 187 34.55 -33.79 -1.68
N LEU A 188 35.09 -34.75 -2.45
CA LEU A 188 35.84 -35.89 -1.93
C LEU A 188 37.26 -35.95 -2.50
N ASP A 189 38.26 -36.21 -1.66
CA ASP A 189 39.61 -36.63 -2.08
C ASP A 189 39.65 -38.14 -2.29
N THR A 190 39.63 -38.56 -3.56
CA THR A 190 39.58 -39.97 -3.94
C THR A 190 40.92 -40.70 -3.80
N ARG A 191 42.03 -39.97 -3.57
CA ARG A 191 43.37 -40.55 -3.44
C ARG A 191 43.80 -40.79 -2.00
N HIS A 192 42.98 -40.39 -1.03
CA HIS A 192 43.20 -40.80 0.36
C HIS A 192 43.09 -42.32 0.47
N SER A 193 44.04 -42.98 1.15
CA SER A 193 44.13 -44.45 1.22
C SER A 193 42.80 -45.09 1.63
N ASP A 194 42.16 -44.51 2.64
CA ASP A 194 40.93 -45.02 3.23
C ASP A 194 39.67 -44.57 2.47
N ALA A 195 39.78 -43.57 1.58
CA ALA A 195 38.64 -43.11 0.79
C ALA A 195 38.21 -44.14 -0.27
N SER A 196 39.01 -45.17 -0.53
CA SER A 196 38.65 -46.30 -1.40
C SER A 196 37.46 -47.13 -0.87
N TYR A 197 37.19 -47.08 0.44
CA TYR A 197 36.10 -47.82 1.10
C TYR A 197 34.80 -47.01 1.26
N LEU A 198 34.82 -45.72 0.92
CA LEU A 198 33.60 -44.91 0.91
C LEU A 198 32.63 -45.41 -0.17
N THR A 199 31.35 -45.50 0.15
CA THR A 199 30.33 -46.08 -0.74
C THR A 199 28.96 -45.47 -0.50
N PHE A 200 28.20 -45.27 -1.57
CA PHE A 200 26.78 -44.95 -1.57
C PHE A 200 25.90 -46.20 -1.75
N SER A 201 26.50 -47.38 -1.97
CA SER A 201 25.79 -48.66 -2.08
C SER A 201 25.82 -49.43 -0.75
N ARG A 202 24.63 -49.84 -0.28
CA ARG A 202 24.45 -50.67 0.93
C ARG A 202 25.11 -52.04 0.79
N GLU A 203 25.14 -52.60 -0.43
CA GLU A 203 25.70 -53.92 -0.71
C GLU A 203 27.22 -53.98 -0.41
N ASN A 204 27.90 -52.83 -0.49
CA ASN A 204 29.32 -52.72 -0.18
C ASN A 204 29.62 -52.64 1.34
N LEU A 205 28.59 -52.49 2.19
CA LEU A 205 28.72 -52.46 3.65
C LEU A 205 28.39 -53.82 4.25
N ALA A 206 29.33 -54.78 4.18
CA ALA A 206 29.18 -56.05 4.87
C ALA A 206 28.92 -55.85 6.38
N LEU A 207 28.02 -56.65 6.97
CA LEU A 207 27.73 -56.70 8.42
C LEU A 207 27.11 -55.40 9.01
N TYR A 208 26.42 -54.57 8.23
CA TYR A 208 25.61 -53.46 8.76
C TYR A 208 24.15 -53.92 8.90
N ASP A 209 23.74 -54.28 10.12
CA ASP A 209 22.46 -54.97 10.42
C ASP A 209 21.30 -54.00 10.71
N ASP A 210 21.42 -52.74 10.25
CA ASP A 210 20.41 -51.71 10.46
C ASP A 210 19.53 -51.58 9.23
N ASP A 211 18.29 -52.09 9.33
CA ASP A 211 17.27 -51.95 8.30
C ASP A 211 16.80 -50.50 8.09
N LEU A 212 17.29 -49.55 8.90
CA LEU A 212 16.97 -48.12 8.80
C LEU A 212 17.84 -47.36 7.78
N LEU A 213 18.91 -47.94 7.23
CA LEU A 213 19.72 -47.33 6.16
C LEU A 213 19.10 -47.59 4.78
N SER A 214 18.10 -46.81 4.39
CA SER A 214 17.49 -46.87 3.06
C SER A 214 18.01 -45.81 2.09
N ASP A 215 18.55 -44.68 2.58
CA ASP A 215 19.02 -43.59 1.73
C ASP A 215 20.54 -43.64 1.45
N PRO A 216 21.01 -43.34 0.23
CA PRO A 216 22.43 -43.39 -0.13
C PRO A 216 23.36 -42.47 0.69
N LEU A 217 22.87 -41.34 1.21
CA LEU A 217 23.70 -40.39 1.97
C LEU A 217 23.99 -40.92 3.39
N SER A 218 23.02 -41.58 4.01
CA SER A 218 23.22 -42.28 5.28
C SER A 218 24.15 -43.48 5.12
N VAL A 219 24.05 -44.21 4.01
CA VAL A 219 25.02 -45.28 3.65
C VAL A 219 26.45 -44.70 3.55
N PHE A 220 26.59 -43.57 2.85
CA PHE A 220 27.87 -42.89 2.72
C PHE A 220 28.43 -42.44 4.08
N ALA A 221 27.60 -41.82 4.93
CA ALA A 221 28.01 -41.41 6.27
C ALA A 221 28.43 -42.60 7.16
N ALA A 222 27.71 -43.72 7.08
CA ALA A 222 28.08 -44.95 7.77
C ALA A 222 29.41 -45.53 7.28
N SER A 223 29.67 -45.49 5.97
CA SER A 223 30.95 -45.92 5.39
C SER A 223 32.12 -45.04 5.87
N ALA A 224 31.92 -43.72 5.94
CA ALA A 224 32.91 -42.78 6.43
C ALA A 224 33.20 -43.00 7.93
N MET A 225 32.16 -43.21 8.74
CA MET A 225 32.30 -43.49 10.17
C MET A 225 33.10 -44.78 10.43
N ARG A 226 32.88 -45.84 9.63
CA ARG A 226 33.64 -47.11 9.76
C ARG A 226 35.13 -46.94 9.47
N MET A 227 35.48 -46.05 8.56
CA MET A 227 36.86 -45.75 8.17
C MET A 227 37.49 -44.63 8.99
N ASP A 228 36.81 -44.16 10.04
CA ASP A 228 37.19 -42.99 10.84
C ASP A 228 37.48 -41.75 9.98
N ILE A 229 36.72 -41.59 8.88
CA ILE A 229 36.81 -40.44 7.99
C ILE A 229 35.80 -39.38 8.47
N PRO A 230 36.26 -38.24 9.02
CA PRO A 230 35.36 -37.16 9.42
C PRO A 230 34.72 -36.48 8.20
N LEU A 231 33.42 -36.22 8.31
CA LEU A 231 32.67 -35.39 7.37
C LEU A 231 32.67 -33.93 7.84
N PHE A 232 32.82 -32.99 6.91
CA PHE A 232 32.85 -31.57 7.22
C PHE A 232 31.83 -30.78 6.39
N ILE A 233 31.29 -29.70 6.98
CA ILE A 233 30.53 -28.65 6.30
C ILE A 233 31.32 -27.33 6.43
N ASP A 234 31.32 -26.51 5.38
CA ASP A 234 32.07 -25.25 5.34
C ASP A 234 31.19 -24.08 4.89
N ASN A 235 31.23 -22.96 5.64
CA ASN A 235 30.57 -21.70 5.28
C ASN A 235 31.55 -20.49 5.22
N GLU A 236 32.87 -20.75 5.19
CA GLU A 236 33.89 -19.70 5.14
C GLU A 236 33.75 -18.79 3.91
N PHE A 237 33.27 -19.35 2.80
CA PHE A 237 32.96 -18.62 1.58
C PHE A 237 31.46 -18.70 1.25
N PHE A 238 30.99 -17.73 0.46
CA PHE A 238 29.64 -17.80 -0.10
C PHE A 238 29.65 -18.74 -1.31
N TYR A 239 29.34 -20.02 -1.11
CA TYR A 239 29.46 -21.00 -2.19
C TYR A 239 28.31 -20.97 -3.20
N GLY A 240 27.11 -20.57 -2.78
CA GLY A 240 25.98 -20.39 -3.67
C GLY A 240 24.64 -20.75 -3.06
N TYR A 241 23.71 -21.16 -3.93
CA TYR A 241 22.31 -21.31 -3.59
C TYR A 241 21.79 -22.74 -3.77
N LEU A 242 20.87 -23.15 -2.90
CA LEU A 242 20.07 -24.36 -3.04
C LEU A 242 18.64 -24.00 -3.47
N PHE A 243 18.19 -24.60 -4.58
CA PHE A 243 16.78 -24.58 -5.01
C PHE A 243 16.11 -25.89 -4.65
N ASP A 244 15.62 -26.03 -3.42
CA ASP A 244 15.05 -27.30 -2.95
C ASP A 244 13.89 -27.80 -3.86
N SER A 245 14.17 -28.86 -4.59
CA SER A 245 13.26 -29.54 -5.52
C SER A 245 12.50 -30.71 -4.88
N SER A 246 12.94 -31.16 -3.70
CA SER A 246 12.56 -32.45 -3.12
C SER A 246 11.09 -32.53 -2.68
N ILE A 247 10.43 -31.37 -2.50
CA ILE A 247 9.06 -31.27 -1.95
C ILE A 247 8.11 -30.51 -2.90
N ARG A 248 8.61 -30.00 -4.03
CA ARG A 248 7.83 -29.05 -4.86
C ARG A 248 7.40 -29.64 -6.20
N PRO A 249 6.13 -29.45 -6.62
CA PRO A 249 5.70 -29.68 -8.00
C PRO A 249 6.56 -28.92 -9.01
N LEU A 250 6.74 -29.49 -10.20
CA LEU A 250 7.60 -28.95 -11.26
C LEU A 250 7.28 -27.48 -11.63
N HIS A 251 6.01 -27.07 -11.61
CA HIS A 251 5.64 -25.68 -11.90
C HIS A 251 6.19 -24.69 -10.86
N LEU A 252 6.18 -25.03 -9.57
CA LEU A 252 6.74 -24.19 -8.51
C LEU A 252 8.27 -24.11 -8.58
N ARG A 253 8.95 -25.21 -8.96
CA ARG A 253 10.41 -25.19 -9.19
C ARG A 253 10.79 -24.19 -10.29
N ARG A 254 10.04 -24.22 -11.41
CA ARG A 254 10.21 -23.29 -12.54
C ARG A 254 10.04 -21.84 -12.12
N GLU A 255 9.09 -21.56 -11.23
CA GLU A 255 8.86 -20.21 -10.72
C GLU A 255 10.00 -19.72 -9.85
N LEU A 256 10.51 -20.54 -8.92
CA LEU A 256 11.60 -20.14 -8.02
C LEU A 256 12.81 -19.59 -8.76
N VAL A 257 13.28 -20.30 -9.78
CA VAL A 257 14.42 -19.86 -10.60
C VAL A 257 14.11 -18.55 -11.32
N ARG A 258 12.89 -18.38 -11.86
CA ARG A 258 12.48 -17.14 -12.54
C ARG A 258 12.47 -15.95 -11.59
N TYR A 259 11.85 -16.11 -10.41
CA TYR A 259 11.82 -15.08 -9.39
C TYR A 259 13.23 -14.71 -8.93
N PHE A 260 14.11 -15.70 -8.78
CA PHE A 260 15.49 -15.46 -8.38
C PHE A 260 16.26 -14.67 -9.44
N VAL A 261 16.15 -15.06 -10.72
CA VAL A 261 16.78 -14.34 -11.83
C VAL A 261 16.22 -12.91 -11.93
N ALA A 262 14.90 -12.74 -11.80
CA ALA A 262 14.27 -11.42 -11.81
C ALA A 262 14.75 -10.53 -10.65
N ASP A 263 14.96 -11.11 -9.46
CA ASP A 263 15.46 -10.41 -8.29
C ASP A 263 16.92 -9.94 -8.49
N LEU A 264 17.74 -10.76 -9.13
CA LEU A 264 19.10 -10.38 -9.48
C LEU A 264 19.15 -9.30 -10.57
N VAL A 265 18.25 -9.36 -11.55
CA VAL A 265 18.07 -8.23 -12.50
C VAL A 265 17.64 -6.98 -11.75
N SER A 266 16.83 -7.13 -10.70
CA SER A 266 16.46 -6.02 -9.84
C SER A 266 17.68 -5.38 -9.16
N ASP A 267 18.55 -6.18 -8.56
CA ASP A 267 19.64 -5.68 -7.73
C ASP A 267 20.89 -5.25 -8.52
N TYR A 268 21.15 -5.89 -9.68
CA TYR A 268 22.39 -5.71 -10.44
C TYR A 268 22.20 -5.22 -11.89
N GLY A 269 20.98 -4.96 -12.35
CA GLY A 269 20.68 -4.41 -13.68
C GLY A 269 20.51 -5.48 -14.77
N THR A 270 20.63 -5.12 -16.06
CA THR A 270 20.41 -6.06 -17.19
C THR A 270 21.50 -7.10 -17.39
N MET A 271 22.53 -7.07 -16.57
CA MET A 271 23.58 -8.07 -16.58
C MET A 271 23.51 -8.90 -15.28
N PRO A 272 22.66 -9.95 -15.20
CA PRO A 272 22.89 -10.93 -14.14
C PRO A 272 22.51 -12.38 -14.45
N ILE A 273 23.25 -13.25 -13.77
CA ILE A 273 23.45 -14.69 -13.99
C ILE A 273 24.02 -14.99 -15.37
N VAL A 274 25.27 -15.45 -15.35
CA VAL A 274 25.87 -16.06 -16.53
C VAL A 274 25.04 -17.28 -16.91
N HIS A 275 24.48 -17.27 -18.11
CA HIS A 275 23.86 -18.45 -18.69
C HIS A 275 24.84 -19.12 -19.66
N SER A 276 24.59 -20.39 -19.95
CA SER A 276 25.37 -21.17 -20.89
C SER A 276 25.44 -20.51 -22.25
N ALA A 277 26.62 -20.61 -22.89
CA ALA A 277 26.80 -20.23 -24.28
C ALA A 277 26.07 -21.17 -25.27
N TYR A 278 25.71 -22.38 -24.81
CA TYR A 278 25.13 -23.43 -25.65
C TYR A 278 23.66 -23.70 -25.38
N VAL A 279 23.17 -23.40 -24.16
CA VAL A 279 21.78 -23.62 -23.76
C VAL A 279 21.14 -22.30 -23.35
N ALA A 280 20.21 -21.82 -24.17
CA ALA A 280 19.51 -20.57 -23.90
C ALA A 280 18.40 -20.71 -22.83
N PRO A 281 18.18 -19.67 -22.01
CA PRO A 281 17.01 -19.57 -21.14
C PRO A 281 15.69 -19.65 -21.92
N SER A 282 14.68 -20.27 -21.32
CA SER A 282 13.31 -20.32 -21.85
C SER A 282 12.36 -19.53 -20.96
N TYR A 283 11.59 -18.62 -21.56
CA TYR A 283 10.69 -17.72 -20.85
C TYR A 283 9.21 -18.13 -21.04
N PRO A 284 8.33 -17.77 -20.10
CA PRO A 284 6.89 -17.97 -20.28
C PRO A 284 6.37 -17.18 -21.48
N LYS A 285 5.22 -17.61 -22.02
CA LYS A 285 4.50 -16.78 -23.00
C LYS A 285 4.02 -15.50 -22.31
N PRO A 286 4.23 -14.31 -22.91
CA PRO A 286 3.71 -13.06 -22.37
C PRO A 286 2.19 -13.12 -22.16
N SER A 287 1.73 -12.63 -21.01
CA SER A 287 0.33 -12.63 -20.59
C SER A 287 -0.08 -11.26 -20.07
N LEU A 288 -1.35 -10.90 -20.31
CA LEU A 288 -2.00 -9.72 -19.72
C LEU A 288 -2.83 -10.09 -18.48
N PHE A 289 -2.78 -11.33 -17.98
CA PHE A 289 -3.51 -11.78 -16.77
C PHE A 289 -5.01 -11.44 -16.76
N ASN A 290 -5.69 -11.53 -17.92
CA ASN A 290 -7.11 -11.18 -18.07
C ASN A 290 -7.44 -9.68 -17.80
N VAL A 291 -6.46 -8.78 -17.97
CA VAL A 291 -6.71 -7.33 -18.07
C VAL A 291 -6.59 -6.85 -19.52
N ASP A 292 -7.18 -5.69 -19.84
CA ASP A 292 -7.18 -5.18 -21.22
C ASP A 292 -5.81 -4.62 -21.64
N SER A 293 -5.04 -4.11 -20.68
CA SER A 293 -3.70 -3.56 -20.92
C SER A 293 -2.91 -3.46 -19.62
N ILE A 294 -1.60 -3.69 -19.71
CA ILE A 294 -0.63 -3.42 -18.65
C ILE A 294 0.28 -2.28 -19.12
N TYR A 295 0.40 -1.21 -18.34
CA TYR A 295 1.25 -0.06 -18.63
C TYR A 295 2.49 -0.08 -17.74
N LEU A 296 3.66 0.18 -18.34
CA LEU A 296 4.90 0.47 -17.63
C LEU A 296 5.26 1.94 -17.82
N ILE A 297 5.15 2.74 -16.76
CA ILE A 297 5.52 4.16 -16.78
C ILE A 297 7.04 4.27 -16.69
N ASN A 298 7.66 4.98 -17.64
CA ASN A 298 9.10 5.22 -17.63
C ASN A 298 9.45 6.57 -18.27
N LEU A 299 10.40 7.28 -17.66
CA LEU A 299 10.98 8.49 -18.23
C LEU A 299 11.90 8.13 -19.39
N GLU A 300 11.79 8.84 -20.51
CA GLU A 300 12.53 8.53 -21.74
C GLU A 300 14.05 8.56 -21.59
N ARG A 301 14.56 9.49 -20.78
CA ARG A 301 15.98 9.58 -20.42
C ARG A 301 16.49 8.44 -19.53
N ARG A 302 15.63 7.64 -18.90
CA ARG A 302 15.99 6.54 -17.98
C ARG A 302 15.97 5.18 -18.71
N GLN A 303 16.83 5.07 -19.73
CA GLN A 303 16.93 3.85 -20.56
C GLN A 303 17.37 2.63 -19.75
N GLU A 304 18.26 2.79 -18.78
CA GLU A 304 18.73 1.70 -17.91
C GLU A 304 17.58 1.03 -17.15
N ARG A 305 16.70 1.82 -16.51
CA ARG A 305 15.51 1.29 -15.81
C ARG A 305 14.55 0.60 -16.76
N ARG A 306 14.37 1.15 -17.96
CA ARG A 306 13.54 0.54 -19.01
C ARG A 306 14.07 -0.83 -19.41
N GLN A 307 15.37 -0.93 -19.70
CA GLN A 307 16.01 -2.18 -20.11
C GLN A 307 15.90 -3.22 -18.99
N LYS A 308 16.17 -2.80 -17.75
CA LYS A 308 16.01 -3.62 -16.54
C LYS A 308 14.59 -4.19 -16.42
N MET A 309 13.56 -3.33 -16.45
CA MET A 309 12.17 -3.76 -16.34
C MET A 309 11.71 -4.62 -17.52
N SER A 310 12.22 -4.35 -18.73
CA SER A 310 11.93 -5.17 -19.91
C SER A 310 12.43 -6.61 -19.74
N GLU A 311 13.64 -6.80 -19.20
CA GLU A 311 14.15 -8.14 -18.92
C GLU A 311 13.38 -8.82 -17.78
N ILE A 312 13.03 -8.09 -16.71
CA ILE A 312 12.18 -8.63 -15.63
C ILE A 312 10.83 -9.11 -16.18
N PHE A 313 10.13 -8.28 -16.97
CA PHE A 313 8.81 -8.65 -17.51
C PHE A 313 8.90 -9.83 -18.49
N LYS A 314 9.98 -9.93 -19.26
CA LYS A 314 10.27 -11.10 -20.11
C LYS A 314 10.51 -12.36 -19.27
N ILE A 315 11.29 -12.30 -18.20
CA ILE A 315 11.52 -13.43 -17.26
C ILE A 315 10.19 -13.89 -16.63
N MET A 316 9.35 -12.93 -16.27
CA MET A 316 8.08 -13.13 -15.58
C MET A 316 6.91 -13.48 -16.51
N GLY A 317 7.07 -13.33 -17.84
CA GLY A 317 6.01 -13.60 -18.82
C GLY A 317 4.90 -12.55 -18.81
N ILE A 318 5.23 -11.29 -18.59
CA ILE A 318 4.28 -10.17 -18.52
C ILE A 318 4.30 -9.43 -19.86
N ASP A 319 3.14 -9.38 -20.53
CA ASP A 319 2.95 -8.50 -21.68
C ASP A 319 2.64 -7.07 -21.21
N TYR A 320 3.17 -6.06 -21.88
CA TYR A 320 3.05 -4.68 -21.44
C TYR A 320 3.19 -3.67 -22.56
N LYS A 321 2.68 -2.46 -22.31
CA LYS A 321 2.89 -1.28 -23.14
C LYS A 321 3.75 -0.28 -22.38
N LEU A 322 4.85 0.12 -23.00
CA LEU A 322 5.66 1.22 -22.49
C LEU A 322 4.86 2.52 -22.56
N TRP A 323 4.78 3.23 -21.44
CA TRP A 323 4.11 4.52 -21.32
C TRP A 323 5.12 5.62 -21.05
N ARG A 324 5.20 6.60 -21.95
CA ARG A 324 6.13 7.73 -21.82
C ARG A 324 5.70 8.60 -20.65
N ALA A 325 6.48 8.59 -19.58
CA ALA A 325 6.26 9.45 -18.43
C ALA A 325 6.47 10.93 -18.79
N THR A 326 5.69 11.81 -18.17
CA THR A 326 5.85 13.26 -18.25
C THR A 326 7.10 13.67 -17.49
N ASP A 327 7.99 14.39 -18.14
CA ASP A 327 9.20 14.87 -17.50
C ASP A 327 8.92 16.19 -16.77
N GLY A 328 8.98 16.16 -15.44
CA GLY A 328 8.81 17.35 -14.60
C GLY A 328 9.76 18.50 -14.96
N ASN A 329 10.93 18.22 -15.53
CA ASN A 329 11.89 19.27 -15.94
C ASN A 329 11.53 19.93 -17.27
N LEU A 330 10.59 19.36 -18.02
CA LEU A 330 10.20 19.81 -19.36
C LEU A 330 8.69 20.05 -19.44
N LEU A 331 8.06 20.41 -18.30
CA LEU A 331 6.61 20.61 -18.22
C LEU A 331 6.11 21.59 -19.27
N GLU A 332 6.86 22.66 -19.56
CA GLU A 332 6.54 23.68 -20.58
C GLU A 332 6.27 23.11 -21.98
N ASN A 333 6.83 21.94 -22.30
CA ASN A 333 6.70 21.28 -23.60
C ASN A 333 5.54 20.26 -23.65
N GLU A 334 4.79 20.11 -22.57
CA GLU A 334 3.67 19.17 -22.48
C GLU A 334 2.36 19.86 -22.84
N GLU A 335 1.44 19.11 -23.45
CA GLU A 335 0.15 19.60 -23.97
C GLU A 335 -0.71 20.34 -22.92
N PHE A 336 -0.43 20.14 -21.62
CA PHE A 336 -1.18 20.69 -20.48
C PHE A 336 -0.37 21.68 -19.64
N ALA A 337 0.81 22.12 -20.09
CA ALA A 337 1.71 22.96 -19.30
C ALA A 337 1.09 24.31 -18.89
N ALA A 338 0.45 24.97 -19.85
CA ALA A 338 -0.21 26.28 -19.68
C ALA A 338 -1.43 26.22 -18.74
N ASP A 339 -1.85 25.00 -18.46
CA ASP A 339 -3.11 24.59 -17.92
C ASP A 339 -2.92 24.14 -16.45
N VAL A 340 -1.71 23.74 -16.06
CA VAL A 340 -1.37 23.37 -14.67
C VAL A 340 -1.03 24.61 -13.85
N VAL A 341 -1.96 25.03 -12.98
CA VAL A 341 -1.75 26.11 -12.01
C VAL A 341 -1.40 25.51 -10.65
N LEU A 342 -0.22 25.86 -10.12
CA LEU A 342 0.13 25.56 -8.73
C LEU A 342 -0.76 26.36 -7.79
N LEU A 343 -1.48 25.66 -6.90
CA LEU A 343 -2.32 26.31 -5.89
C LEU A 343 -1.44 27.12 -4.92
N PRO A 344 -1.63 28.45 -4.81
CA PRO A 344 -0.85 29.28 -3.89
C PRO A 344 -1.04 28.82 -2.44
N GLY A 345 0.07 28.54 -1.74
CA GLY A 345 0.05 28.09 -0.35
C GLY A 345 -0.29 26.62 -0.13
N TYR A 346 -0.44 25.81 -1.18
CA TYR A 346 -0.55 24.37 -1.03
C TYR A 346 0.80 23.77 -0.61
N GLU A 347 0.79 23.10 0.54
CA GLU A 347 1.92 22.31 1.03
C GLU A 347 1.51 20.83 1.12
N ASP A 348 2.41 19.95 0.68
CA ASP A 348 2.24 18.52 0.86
C ASP A 348 1.97 18.20 2.34
N PRO A 349 0.92 17.43 2.67
CA PRO A 349 0.51 17.18 4.05
C PRO A 349 1.59 16.55 4.93
N TYR A 350 2.56 15.85 4.34
CA TYR A 350 3.59 15.08 5.03
C TYR A 350 4.90 15.85 5.16
N TYR A 351 5.45 16.34 4.05
CA TYR A 351 6.71 17.07 3.98
C TYR A 351 6.56 18.57 4.26
N LYS A 352 5.34 19.11 4.36
CA LYS A 352 5.05 20.52 4.65
C LYS A 352 5.81 21.48 3.73
N ARG A 353 5.82 21.16 2.43
CA ARG A 353 6.51 21.92 1.39
C ARG A 353 5.71 21.94 0.09
N PRO A 354 5.96 22.91 -0.81
CA PRO A 354 5.35 22.90 -2.14
C PRO A 354 5.68 21.62 -2.93
N MET A 355 4.79 21.23 -3.84
CA MET A 355 5.02 20.12 -4.76
C MET A 355 6.20 20.41 -5.70
N LYS A 356 7.02 19.39 -5.97
CA LYS A 356 8.08 19.44 -6.97
C LYS A 356 7.50 19.26 -8.36
N THR A 357 8.16 19.85 -9.35
CA THR A 357 7.84 19.64 -10.77
C THR A 357 7.86 18.15 -11.18
N GLY A 358 8.75 17.35 -10.58
CA GLY A 358 8.76 15.90 -10.76
C GLY A 358 7.51 15.18 -10.23
N GLU A 359 6.91 15.66 -9.13
CA GLU A 359 5.67 15.11 -8.56
C GLU A 359 4.48 15.43 -9.48
N ILE A 360 4.47 16.63 -10.08
CA ILE A 360 3.51 17.03 -11.11
C ILE A 360 3.65 16.15 -12.36
N GLY A 361 4.88 15.92 -12.84
CA GLY A 361 5.15 15.05 -13.98
C GLY A 361 4.69 13.61 -13.74
N CYS A 362 4.95 13.07 -12.55
CA CYS A 362 4.43 11.76 -12.14
C CYS A 362 2.90 11.73 -12.26
N PHE A 363 2.20 12.67 -11.63
CA PHE A 363 0.74 12.75 -11.68
C PHE A 363 0.19 12.82 -13.12
N LEU A 364 0.75 13.69 -13.97
CA LEU A 364 0.34 13.83 -15.37
C LEU A 364 0.54 12.54 -16.17
N SER A 365 1.55 11.74 -15.83
CA SER A 365 1.78 10.43 -16.47
C SER A 365 0.61 9.49 -16.24
N HIS A 366 0.15 9.37 -14.99
CA HIS A 366 -1.01 8.56 -14.63
C HIS A 366 -2.31 9.12 -15.19
N TYR A 367 -2.50 10.45 -15.15
CA TYR A 367 -3.69 11.09 -15.68
C TYR A 367 -3.93 10.74 -17.15
N ARG A 368 -2.87 10.75 -17.97
CA ARG A 368 -2.97 10.38 -19.39
C ARG A 368 -3.36 8.91 -19.57
N ILE A 369 -2.93 8.01 -18.67
CA ILE A 369 -3.39 6.61 -18.68
C ILE A 369 -4.88 6.53 -18.33
N TRP A 370 -5.36 7.26 -17.32
CA TRP A 370 -6.77 7.24 -16.95
C TRP A 370 -7.67 7.72 -18.10
N ARG A 371 -7.20 8.72 -18.86
CA ARG A 371 -7.84 9.15 -20.11
C ARG A 371 -7.87 8.01 -21.14
N ASP A 372 -6.73 7.35 -21.38
CA ASP A 372 -6.61 6.23 -22.33
C ASP A 372 -7.55 5.07 -21.99
N VAL A 373 -7.72 4.75 -20.70
CA VAL A 373 -8.68 3.74 -20.21
C VAL A 373 -10.11 4.07 -20.60
N ILE A 374 -10.50 5.34 -20.50
CA ILE A 374 -11.84 5.81 -20.85
C ILE A 374 -12.02 5.84 -22.37
N ASP A 375 -11.06 6.44 -23.08
CA ASP A 375 -11.13 6.64 -24.52
C ASP A 375 -11.18 5.31 -25.28
N LYS A 376 -10.42 4.31 -24.82
CA LYS A 376 -10.42 2.96 -25.39
C LYS A 376 -11.49 2.04 -24.79
N SER A 377 -12.27 2.54 -23.85
CA SER A 377 -13.32 1.79 -23.16
C SER A 377 -12.80 0.49 -22.51
N PHE A 378 -11.58 0.50 -21.98
CA PHE A 378 -11.05 -0.64 -21.23
C PHE A 378 -11.86 -0.87 -19.95
N LYS A 379 -12.12 -2.13 -19.63
CA LYS A 379 -12.82 -2.57 -18.41
C LYS A 379 -11.89 -2.46 -17.21
N ARG A 380 -10.66 -2.95 -17.34
CA ARG A 380 -9.64 -2.91 -16.29
C ARG A 380 -8.23 -2.89 -16.87
N VAL A 381 -7.32 -2.18 -16.21
CA VAL A 381 -5.90 -2.12 -16.59
C VAL A 381 -5.00 -2.26 -15.38
N ILE A 382 -3.73 -2.59 -15.62
CA ILE A 382 -2.66 -2.55 -14.62
C ILE A 382 -1.70 -1.42 -14.99
N VAL A 383 -1.21 -0.70 -13.99
CA VAL A 383 -0.19 0.33 -14.14
C VAL A 383 0.97 0.01 -13.20
N PHE A 384 2.17 -0.12 -13.74
CA PHE A 384 3.43 -0.34 -13.02
C PHE A 384 4.39 0.83 -13.21
N GLU A 385 5.16 1.12 -12.16
CA GLU A 385 6.32 2.03 -12.20
C GLU A 385 7.61 1.32 -12.65
N ASP A 386 8.62 2.09 -13.04
CA ASP A 386 9.92 1.58 -13.49
C ASP A 386 10.89 1.12 -12.38
N ASP A 387 10.43 1.09 -11.13
CA ASP A 387 11.18 0.68 -9.94
C ASP A 387 10.52 -0.46 -9.15
N LEU A 388 9.64 -1.22 -9.80
CA LEU A 388 8.97 -2.39 -9.24
C LEU A 388 9.95 -3.54 -8.91
N ARG A 389 9.73 -4.21 -7.77
CA ARG A 389 10.36 -5.49 -7.41
C ARG A 389 9.28 -6.55 -7.18
N PHE A 390 9.43 -7.74 -7.79
CA PHE A 390 8.47 -8.83 -7.62
C PHE A 390 8.85 -9.70 -6.42
N ILE A 391 7.86 -9.99 -5.57
CA ILE A 391 8.00 -11.01 -4.53
C ILE A 391 7.70 -12.39 -5.09
N LEU A 392 8.20 -13.44 -4.44
CA LEU A 392 7.92 -14.83 -4.80
C LEU A 392 6.41 -15.06 -4.92
N ASN A 393 5.98 -15.78 -5.96
CA ASN A 393 4.58 -16.12 -6.26
C ASN A 393 3.65 -14.94 -6.65
N SER A 394 4.15 -13.72 -6.82
CA SER A 394 3.33 -12.54 -7.12
C SER A 394 2.50 -12.61 -8.41
N THR A 395 2.95 -13.29 -9.47
CA THR A 395 2.17 -13.48 -10.71
C THR A 395 0.96 -14.39 -10.51
N ASN A 396 1.08 -15.40 -9.65
CA ASN A 396 -0.04 -16.28 -9.31
C ASN A 396 -1.00 -15.56 -8.38
N MET A 397 -0.48 -14.82 -7.39
CA MET A 397 -1.31 -13.95 -6.55
C MET A 397 -2.12 -12.95 -7.38
N LEU A 398 -1.50 -12.36 -8.41
CA LEU A 398 -2.19 -11.46 -9.34
C LEU A 398 -3.29 -12.19 -10.12
N THR A 399 -3.02 -13.41 -10.59
CA THR A 399 -4.00 -14.24 -11.32
C THR A 399 -5.18 -14.59 -10.41
N GLU A 400 -4.91 -15.12 -9.21
CA GLU A 400 -5.92 -15.46 -8.20
C GLU A 400 -6.72 -14.24 -7.75
N LEU A 401 -6.07 -13.08 -7.60
CA LEU A 401 -6.75 -11.82 -7.27
C LEU A 401 -7.78 -11.46 -8.35
N ILE A 402 -7.40 -11.55 -9.63
CA ILE A 402 -8.28 -11.21 -10.75
C ILE A 402 -9.43 -12.21 -10.86
N GLU A 403 -9.15 -13.50 -10.68
CA GLU A 403 -10.17 -14.55 -10.62
C GLU A 403 -11.15 -14.33 -9.46
N ASP A 404 -10.66 -14.04 -8.25
CA ASP A 404 -11.49 -13.77 -7.07
C ASP A 404 -12.39 -12.54 -7.31
N LEU A 405 -11.86 -11.47 -7.95
CA LEU A 405 -12.64 -10.28 -8.32
C LEU A 405 -13.72 -10.60 -9.37
N ASP A 406 -13.44 -11.48 -10.32
CA ASP A 406 -14.40 -11.90 -11.34
C ASP A 406 -15.51 -12.80 -10.75
N HIS A 407 -15.13 -13.74 -9.89
CA HIS A 407 -16.07 -14.67 -9.26
C HIS A 407 -17.03 -13.99 -8.28
N THR A 408 -16.54 -13.05 -7.49
CA THR A 408 -17.34 -12.34 -6.48
C THR A 408 -18.15 -11.19 -7.07
N ALA A 409 -17.78 -10.70 -8.26
CA ALA A 409 -18.31 -9.48 -8.85
C ALA A 409 -18.25 -8.27 -7.88
N LEU A 410 -17.24 -8.24 -7.01
CA LEU A 410 -17.06 -7.15 -6.04
C LEU A 410 -16.93 -5.81 -6.79
N PRO A 411 -17.72 -4.78 -6.45
CA PRO A 411 -17.52 -3.45 -7.03
C PRO A 411 -16.19 -2.86 -6.53
N TRP A 412 -15.28 -2.52 -7.44
CA TRP A 412 -14.01 -1.89 -7.12
C TRP A 412 -13.62 -0.83 -8.14
N ASP A 413 -12.89 0.19 -7.68
CA ASP A 413 -12.39 1.28 -8.51
C ASP A 413 -10.87 1.19 -8.73
N LEU A 414 -10.12 0.94 -7.65
CA LEU A 414 -8.66 0.91 -7.65
C LEU A 414 -8.17 -0.13 -6.64
N VAL A 415 -7.20 -0.95 -7.05
CA VAL A 415 -6.54 -1.96 -6.20
C VAL A 415 -5.04 -1.73 -6.23
N TYR A 416 -4.42 -1.53 -5.07
CA TYR A 416 -2.95 -1.41 -5.00
C TYR A 416 -2.30 -2.78 -5.14
N LEU A 417 -1.31 -2.89 -6.04
CA LEU A 417 -0.48 -4.09 -6.20
C LEU A 417 0.85 -3.98 -5.46
N GLY A 418 1.36 -2.75 -5.32
CA GLY A 418 2.57 -2.46 -4.55
C GLY A 418 2.54 -1.04 -3.98
N ARG A 419 2.75 -0.91 -2.67
CA ARG A 419 2.77 0.38 -1.96
C ARG A 419 3.53 0.29 -0.65
N LYS A 420 3.91 1.45 -0.09
CA LYS A 420 4.38 1.54 1.30
C LYS A 420 3.21 1.68 2.26
N ARG A 421 3.05 0.73 3.19
CA ARG A 421 2.07 0.81 4.29
C ARG A 421 2.54 1.84 5.32
N LEU A 422 1.61 2.66 5.82
CA LEU A 422 1.87 3.57 6.95
C LEU A 422 1.55 2.82 8.24
N GLU A 423 2.46 2.88 9.23
CA GLU A 423 2.41 2.09 10.47
C GLU A 423 1.12 2.27 11.28
N SER A 424 0.42 3.39 11.14
CA SER A 424 -0.83 3.69 11.86
C SER A 424 -2.12 3.36 11.12
N ALA A 425 -2.05 2.88 9.87
CA ALA A 425 -3.25 2.61 9.07
C ALA A 425 -3.86 1.24 9.44
N ARG A 426 -5.09 1.24 9.95
CA ARG A 426 -5.86 0.01 10.19
C ARG A 426 -6.35 -0.55 8.87
N GLU A 427 -5.99 -1.79 8.56
CA GLU A 427 -6.35 -2.48 7.31
C GLU A 427 -7.03 -3.80 7.65
N ASN A 428 -8.22 -4.01 7.10
CA ASN A 428 -9.03 -5.20 7.36
C ASN A 428 -9.11 -6.03 6.08
N TRP A 429 -8.96 -7.35 6.18
CA TRP A 429 -9.15 -8.25 5.05
C TRP A 429 -10.57 -8.13 4.47
N VAL A 430 -10.69 -8.16 3.15
CA VAL A 430 -11.99 -8.16 2.46
C VAL A 430 -12.57 -9.57 2.52
N PRO A 431 -13.76 -9.77 3.12
CA PRO A 431 -14.35 -11.10 3.22
C PRO A 431 -14.52 -11.78 1.86
N GLY A 432 -14.14 -13.06 1.76
CA GLY A 432 -14.25 -13.84 0.52
C GLY A 432 -13.10 -13.65 -0.47
N HIS A 433 -12.08 -12.84 -0.14
CA HIS A 433 -10.90 -12.62 -0.98
C HIS A 433 -9.62 -13.02 -0.26
N ARG A 434 -8.70 -13.68 -0.98
CA ARG A 434 -7.43 -14.17 -0.42
C ARG A 434 -6.37 -13.08 -0.27
N HIS A 435 -6.36 -12.12 -1.21
CA HIS A 435 -5.26 -11.16 -1.38
C HIS A 435 -5.68 -9.70 -1.22
N LEU A 436 -6.90 -9.42 -0.76
CA LEU A 436 -7.44 -8.06 -0.63
C LEU A 436 -7.64 -7.62 0.81
N SER A 437 -7.17 -6.42 1.13
CA SER A 437 -7.49 -5.71 2.35
C SER A 437 -7.96 -4.29 2.05
N THR A 438 -8.72 -3.68 2.96
CA THR A 438 -8.98 -2.24 2.95
C THR A 438 -7.66 -1.49 3.11
N VAL A 439 -7.57 -0.31 2.51
CA VAL A 439 -6.34 0.50 2.51
C VAL A 439 -6.68 1.92 2.96
N GLY A 440 -5.91 2.41 3.94
CA GLY A 440 -5.92 3.82 4.33
C GLY A 440 -5.09 4.70 3.39
N TYR A 441 -4.73 5.90 3.83
CA TYR A 441 -3.83 6.76 3.06
C TYR A 441 -2.48 6.05 2.81
N SER A 442 -1.96 6.11 1.59
CA SER A 442 -0.77 5.37 1.18
C SER A 442 0.18 6.25 0.37
N TYR A 443 1.48 6.07 0.60
CA TYR A 443 2.55 6.73 -0.15
C TYR A 443 3.30 5.72 -1.02
N TRP A 444 3.95 6.23 -2.06
CA TRP A 444 4.88 5.48 -2.90
C TRP A 444 4.22 4.26 -3.56
N THR A 445 3.29 4.53 -4.46
CA THR A 445 2.63 3.50 -5.26
C THR A 445 3.59 2.98 -6.32
N LEU A 446 3.91 1.68 -6.27
CA LEU A 446 4.76 0.99 -7.24
C LEU A 446 3.93 0.35 -8.36
N GLY A 447 2.66 0.07 -8.09
CA GLY A 447 1.70 -0.37 -9.10
C GLY A 447 0.28 -0.51 -8.56
N TYR A 448 -0.69 -0.41 -9.46
CA TYR A 448 -2.11 -0.54 -9.14
C TYR A 448 -2.92 -1.07 -10.33
N MET A 449 -4.05 -1.72 -10.03
CA MET A 449 -5.12 -1.99 -10.98
C MET A 449 -6.15 -0.86 -10.94
N LEU A 450 -6.71 -0.54 -12.10
CA LEU A 450 -7.74 0.49 -12.25
C LEU A 450 -8.90 -0.04 -13.07
N SER A 451 -10.12 0.06 -12.55
CA SER A 451 -11.33 -0.25 -13.30
C SER A 451 -11.79 0.96 -14.12
N GLN A 452 -12.65 0.73 -15.11
CA GLN A 452 -13.23 1.81 -15.89
C GLN A 452 -14.02 2.81 -15.03
N SER A 453 -14.75 2.33 -14.02
CA SER A 453 -15.49 3.20 -13.09
C SER A 453 -14.54 4.06 -12.27
N GLY A 454 -13.43 3.46 -11.80
CA GLY A 454 -12.37 4.18 -11.11
C GLY A 454 -11.75 5.28 -11.97
N ALA A 455 -11.39 4.96 -13.23
CA ALA A 455 -10.86 5.94 -14.17
C ALA A 455 -11.84 7.10 -14.40
N LYS A 456 -13.14 6.81 -14.59
CA LYS A 456 -14.19 7.85 -14.74
C LYS A 456 -14.30 8.74 -13.50
N LYS A 457 -14.23 8.17 -12.30
CA LYS A 457 -14.26 8.92 -11.02
C LYS A 457 -13.04 9.83 -10.86
N LEU A 458 -11.85 9.31 -11.15
CA LEU A 458 -10.60 10.07 -11.13
C LEU A 458 -10.61 11.22 -12.14
N ARG A 459 -11.18 11.01 -13.34
CA ARG A 459 -11.36 12.08 -14.34
C ARG A 459 -12.40 13.12 -13.92
N ARG A 460 -13.55 12.70 -13.39
CA ARG A 460 -14.63 13.62 -12.97
C ARG A 460 -14.16 14.59 -11.87
N ARG A 461 -13.42 14.10 -10.87
CA ARG A 461 -12.85 14.96 -9.82
C ARG A 461 -11.83 15.98 -10.33
N MET A 462 -11.23 15.73 -11.50
CA MET A 462 -10.33 16.67 -12.19
C MET A 462 -11.06 17.71 -13.04
N GLY A 463 -12.34 17.50 -13.36
CA GLY A 463 -13.17 18.53 -14.00
C GLY A 463 -13.27 19.81 -13.17
N CYS A 464 -13.13 19.69 -11.85
CA CYS A 464 -13.12 20.78 -10.87
C CYS A 464 -11.87 21.66 -10.85
N VAL A 465 -10.85 21.37 -11.68
CA VAL A 465 -9.59 22.12 -11.71
C VAL A 465 -9.51 23.06 -12.92
N TRP A 466 -10.39 22.89 -13.90
CA TRP A 466 -10.45 23.68 -15.13
C TRP A 466 -11.60 24.66 -15.03
N GLY A 467 -11.44 25.93 -15.45
CA GLY A 467 -12.42 27.01 -15.32
C GLY A 467 -13.77 26.84 -16.06
N LYS A 468 -14.29 25.62 -16.16
CA LYS A 468 -15.69 25.31 -16.46
C LYS A 468 -16.50 25.27 -15.16
N ALA A 469 -17.79 25.53 -15.28
CA ALA A 469 -18.73 25.39 -14.16
C ALA A 469 -18.72 23.95 -13.64
N ASP A 470 -18.56 23.78 -12.34
CA ASP A 470 -18.70 22.49 -11.64
C ASP A 470 -20.16 22.16 -11.38
N VAL A 471 -20.96 23.19 -11.16
CA VAL A 471 -22.37 23.10 -10.79
C VAL A 471 -23.11 24.27 -11.43
N GLU A 472 -24.28 23.97 -12.00
CA GLU A 472 -25.25 24.97 -12.42
C GLU A 472 -26.37 24.99 -11.37
N VAL A 473 -26.68 26.16 -10.83
CA VAL A 473 -27.75 26.35 -9.85
C VAL A 473 -28.65 27.47 -10.33
N GLY A 474 -29.88 27.12 -10.76
CA GLY A 474 -30.71 28.03 -11.54
C GLY A 474 -30.02 28.40 -12.86
N ASP A 475 -29.98 29.68 -13.19
CA ASP A 475 -29.30 30.20 -14.39
C ASP A 475 -27.82 30.58 -14.14
N ARG A 476 -27.26 30.20 -12.99
CA ARG A 476 -25.93 30.63 -12.53
C ARG A 476 -24.96 29.47 -12.47
N GLN A 477 -23.72 29.76 -12.82
CA GLN A 477 -22.65 28.77 -12.92
C GLN A 477 -21.61 28.98 -11.83
N PHE A 478 -21.27 27.91 -11.12
CA PHE A 478 -20.36 27.95 -9.98
C PHE A 478 -19.22 26.93 -10.15
N ARG A 479 -18.04 27.32 -9.67
CA ARG A 479 -16.84 26.48 -9.52
C ARG A 479 -16.65 26.14 -8.06
N VAL A 480 -16.51 24.87 -7.73
CA VAL A 480 -16.33 24.39 -6.36
C VAL A 480 -14.88 24.58 -5.94
N ASP A 481 -14.64 25.47 -4.98
CA ASP A 481 -13.29 25.78 -4.51
C ASP A 481 -12.84 24.84 -3.38
N LYS A 482 -13.70 24.63 -2.37
CA LYS A 482 -13.34 23.89 -1.15
C LYS A 482 -14.56 23.33 -0.43
N LEU A 483 -14.47 22.14 0.16
CA LEU A 483 -15.46 21.66 1.13
C LEU A 483 -15.30 22.42 2.46
N LEU A 484 -16.34 23.12 2.91
CA LEU A 484 -16.37 23.87 4.19
C LEU A 484 -16.83 23.00 5.35
N ALA A 485 -17.90 22.22 5.16
CA ALA A 485 -18.47 21.36 6.19
C ALA A 485 -19.12 20.11 5.58
N LYS A 486 -19.13 19.01 6.33
CA LYS A 486 -19.82 17.77 5.97
C LYS A 486 -20.61 17.26 7.16
N GLY A 487 -21.93 17.21 7.01
CA GLY A 487 -22.86 16.62 7.97
C GLY A 487 -23.34 15.24 7.54
N GLY A 488 -24.24 14.64 8.32
CA GLY A 488 -24.82 13.32 8.01
C GLY A 488 -25.66 13.29 6.73
N PHE A 489 -26.28 14.42 6.36
CA PHE A 489 -27.22 14.51 5.24
C PHE A 489 -26.89 15.61 4.23
N SER A 490 -25.89 16.45 4.49
CA SER A 490 -25.56 17.57 3.61
C SER A 490 -24.06 17.91 3.60
N GLU A 491 -23.61 18.46 2.49
CA GLU A 491 -22.24 18.94 2.29
C GLU A 491 -22.29 20.43 1.93
N VAL A 492 -21.45 21.24 2.58
CA VAL A 492 -21.36 22.68 2.31
C VAL A 492 -20.01 22.98 1.67
N PHE A 493 -20.02 23.64 0.52
CA PHE A 493 -18.83 23.99 -0.25
C PHE A 493 -18.68 25.51 -0.37
N LEU A 494 -17.44 25.99 -0.32
CA LEU A 494 -17.06 27.29 -0.85
C LEU A 494 -17.05 27.18 -2.37
N VAL A 495 -17.76 28.08 -3.04
CA VAL A 495 -17.82 28.14 -4.49
C VAL A 495 -17.57 29.55 -4.99
N SER A 496 -16.97 29.68 -6.16
CA SER A 496 -16.80 30.93 -6.87
C SER A 496 -17.75 30.96 -8.06
N GLU A 497 -18.49 32.04 -8.23
CA GLU A 497 -19.34 32.19 -9.43
C GLU A 497 -18.47 32.42 -10.67
N VAL A 498 -18.77 31.70 -11.75
CA VAL A 498 -18.02 31.75 -13.00
C VAL A 498 -18.20 33.13 -13.64
N GLY A 499 -17.10 33.77 -13.99
CA GLY A 499 -17.11 35.12 -14.57
C GLY A 499 -17.15 36.26 -13.54
N THR A 500 -17.24 35.96 -12.24
CA THR A 500 -17.16 36.96 -11.17
C THR A 500 -16.05 36.60 -10.17
N SER A 501 -15.68 37.55 -9.31
CA SER A 501 -14.80 37.29 -8.15
C SER A 501 -15.58 37.00 -6.88
N GLN A 502 -16.91 36.85 -6.98
CA GLN A 502 -17.78 36.68 -5.84
C GLN A 502 -17.75 35.24 -5.36
N ARG A 503 -17.53 35.07 -4.04
CA ARG A 503 -17.58 33.79 -3.36
C ARG A 503 -18.94 33.57 -2.72
N TRP A 504 -19.38 32.32 -2.74
CA TRP A 504 -20.66 31.85 -2.26
C TRP A 504 -20.47 30.54 -1.46
N ALA A 505 -21.49 30.18 -0.70
CA ALA A 505 -21.58 28.90 -0.01
C ALA A 505 -22.67 28.04 -0.67
N LEU A 506 -22.29 26.87 -1.16
CA LEU A 506 -23.20 25.87 -1.75
C LEU A 506 -23.51 24.79 -0.70
N LYS A 507 -24.75 24.71 -0.22
CA LYS A 507 -25.25 23.58 0.56
C LYS A 507 -25.89 22.57 -0.39
N ARG A 508 -25.34 21.36 -0.43
CA ARG A 508 -25.84 20.23 -1.23
C ARG A 508 -26.47 19.20 -0.31
N VAL A 509 -27.70 18.81 -0.62
CA VAL A 509 -28.47 17.81 0.13
C VAL A 509 -28.88 16.69 -0.82
N GLU A 510 -28.57 15.45 -0.45
CA GLU A 510 -29.01 14.26 -1.18
C GLU A 510 -30.16 13.62 -0.41
N CYS A 511 -31.30 13.44 -1.08
CA CYS A 511 -32.52 12.91 -0.50
C CYS A 511 -32.74 11.48 -0.98
N HIS A 512 -32.87 10.55 -0.03
CA HIS A 512 -33.11 9.13 -0.31
C HIS A 512 -34.55 8.69 0.02
N SER A 513 -35.32 9.55 0.67
CA SER A 513 -36.71 9.32 1.04
C SER A 513 -37.59 10.55 0.77
N THR A 514 -38.92 10.34 0.74
CA THR A 514 -39.88 11.45 0.62
C THR A 514 -39.81 12.39 1.83
N SER A 515 -39.55 11.86 3.03
CA SER A 515 -39.36 12.65 4.25
C SER A 515 -38.14 13.57 4.16
N ASP A 516 -37.04 13.15 3.51
CA ASP A 516 -35.88 14.01 3.30
C ASP A 516 -36.24 15.21 2.41
N VAL A 517 -36.99 14.96 1.34
CA VAL A 517 -37.44 16.00 0.41
C VAL A 517 -38.35 17.00 1.11
N GLU A 518 -39.30 16.53 1.93
CA GLU A 518 -40.19 17.38 2.72
C GLU A 518 -39.43 18.23 3.74
N ARG A 519 -38.38 17.68 4.35
CA ARG A 519 -37.52 18.42 5.28
C ARG A 519 -36.76 19.55 4.58
N VAL A 520 -36.14 19.27 3.43
CA VAL A 520 -35.41 20.29 2.65
C VAL A 520 -36.36 21.37 2.13
N ARG A 521 -37.57 21.00 1.68
CA ARG A 521 -38.57 21.97 1.23
C ARG A 521 -39.03 22.91 2.34
N ARG A 522 -39.25 22.41 3.56
CA ARG A 522 -39.54 23.25 4.73
C ARG A 522 -38.39 24.23 5.01
N GLU A 523 -37.15 23.78 4.91
CA GLU A 523 -35.97 24.66 5.08
C GLU A 523 -35.94 25.77 4.01
N ILE A 524 -36.21 25.43 2.74
CA ILE A 524 -36.30 26.40 1.64
C ILE A 524 -37.41 27.41 1.90
N GLU A 525 -38.59 26.98 2.31
CA GLU A 525 -39.75 27.85 2.59
C GLU A 525 -39.43 28.88 3.69
N VAL A 526 -38.70 28.48 4.73
CA VAL A 526 -38.24 29.40 5.78
C VAL A 526 -37.28 30.44 5.21
N HIS A 527 -36.32 30.03 4.38
CA HIS A 527 -35.40 30.97 3.71
C HIS A 527 -36.14 31.95 2.79
N GLU A 528 -37.08 31.47 1.97
CA GLU A 528 -37.87 32.32 1.07
C GLU A 528 -38.73 33.32 1.83
N ARG A 529 -39.31 32.90 2.95
CA ARG A 529 -40.20 33.73 3.77
C ARG A 529 -39.46 34.80 4.58
N PHE A 530 -38.29 34.46 5.13
CA PHE A 530 -37.61 35.30 6.12
C PHE A 530 -36.24 35.84 5.69
N GLY A 531 -35.68 35.37 4.57
CA GLY A 531 -34.34 35.72 4.08
C GLY A 531 -34.14 37.20 3.75
N SER A 532 -35.22 37.99 3.68
CA SER A 532 -35.13 39.45 3.52
C SER A 532 -34.69 40.20 4.79
N HIS A 533 -34.71 39.55 5.95
CA HIS A 533 -34.29 40.16 7.21
C HIS A 533 -32.75 40.26 7.28
N PRO A 534 -32.16 41.39 7.70
CA PRO A 534 -30.71 41.63 7.64
C PRO A 534 -29.86 40.73 8.57
N ASN A 535 -30.50 40.03 9.50
CA ASN A 535 -29.86 39.08 10.42
C ASN A 535 -30.25 37.62 10.15
N ILE A 536 -30.81 37.31 8.98
CA ILE A 536 -31.17 35.95 8.54
C ILE A 536 -30.42 35.66 7.23
N LEU A 537 -29.87 34.44 7.10
CA LEU A 537 -29.15 34.04 5.89
C LEU A 537 -30.11 33.95 4.70
N ALA A 538 -29.89 34.80 3.69
CA ALA A 538 -30.69 34.80 2.47
C ALA A 538 -30.28 33.65 1.53
N LEU A 539 -31.27 32.89 1.05
CA LEU A 539 -31.11 31.95 -0.06
C LEU A 539 -31.12 32.73 -1.36
N GLU A 540 -30.05 32.59 -2.15
CA GLU A 540 -29.85 33.38 -3.36
C GLU A 540 -30.38 32.67 -4.61
N CYS A 541 -30.06 31.39 -4.76
CA CYS A 541 -30.62 30.55 -5.81
C CYS A 541 -30.60 29.08 -5.39
N LEU A 542 -31.41 28.27 -6.06
CA LEU A 542 -31.51 26.84 -5.80
C LEU A 542 -31.64 26.03 -7.09
N SER A 543 -31.25 24.76 -7.04
CA SER A 543 -31.60 23.74 -8.02
C SER A 543 -32.14 22.49 -7.33
N ASP A 544 -33.04 21.81 -8.04
CA ASP A 544 -33.68 20.55 -7.64
C ASP A 544 -33.54 19.58 -8.82
N GLU A 545 -32.62 18.62 -8.68
CA GLU A 545 -32.19 17.72 -9.75
C GLU A 545 -32.44 16.26 -9.37
N LEU A 546 -32.84 15.44 -10.34
CA LEU A 546 -32.92 13.99 -10.19
C LEU A 546 -31.71 13.34 -10.88
N ILE A 547 -30.82 12.73 -10.10
CA ILE A 547 -29.57 12.14 -10.58
C ILE A 547 -29.47 10.71 -10.07
N ASP A 548 -29.39 9.74 -10.97
CA ASP A 548 -29.25 8.31 -10.65
C ASP A 548 -30.26 7.84 -9.56
N ASP A 549 -31.55 8.16 -9.77
CA ASP A 549 -32.68 7.88 -8.84
C ASP A 549 -32.60 8.55 -7.45
N THR A 550 -31.63 9.44 -7.23
CA THR A 550 -31.50 10.24 -6.01
C THR A 550 -31.85 11.70 -6.31
N ARG A 551 -32.76 12.29 -5.51
CA ARG A 551 -33.11 13.71 -5.64
C ARG A 551 -32.09 14.56 -4.90
N ARG A 552 -31.52 15.55 -5.56
CA ARG A 552 -30.47 16.42 -5.02
C ARG A 552 -30.93 17.88 -5.04
N PHE A 553 -30.79 18.54 -3.90
CA PHE A 553 -30.97 19.98 -3.77
C PHE A 553 -29.62 20.69 -3.66
N SER A 554 -29.44 21.77 -4.40
CA SER A 554 -28.29 22.66 -4.33
C SER A 554 -28.77 24.05 -3.94
N LEU A 555 -28.32 24.58 -2.81
CA LEU A 555 -28.73 25.88 -2.26
C LEU A 555 -27.53 26.80 -2.18
N ILE A 556 -27.62 27.99 -2.80
CA ILE A 556 -26.54 28.99 -2.81
C ILE A 556 -26.85 30.09 -1.80
N PHE A 557 -25.87 30.37 -0.94
CA PHE A 557 -25.92 31.39 0.09
C PHE A 557 -24.70 32.32 -0.02
N ILE A 558 -24.81 33.52 0.56
CA ILE A 558 -23.67 34.42 0.72
C ILE A 558 -22.61 33.76 1.60
N PHE A 559 -21.35 33.80 1.17
CA PHE A 559 -20.22 33.34 1.99
C PHE A 559 -19.74 34.44 2.94
N TYR A 560 -19.71 34.13 4.24
CA TYR A 560 -19.22 35.04 5.28
C TYR A 560 -17.81 34.62 5.75
N LYS A 561 -16.80 35.43 5.42
CA LYS A 561 -15.38 35.08 5.63
C LYS A 561 -14.95 35.01 7.09
N ASN A 562 -15.65 35.69 8.00
CA ASN A 562 -15.35 35.67 9.43
C ASN A 562 -15.85 34.39 10.13
N GLY A 563 -16.50 33.48 9.38
CA GLY A 563 -17.00 32.21 9.93
C GLY A 563 -18.17 32.40 10.88
N SER A 564 -18.33 31.45 11.79
CA SER A 564 -19.37 31.44 12.82
C SER A 564 -18.91 32.08 14.13
N LEU A 565 -19.87 32.46 14.97
CA LEU A 565 -19.61 32.90 16.34
C LEU A 565 -18.93 31.79 17.15
N GLN A 566 -19.18 30.51 16.87
CA GLN A 566 -18.45 29.40 17.49
C GLN A 566 -16.95 29.43 17.18
N ASP A 567 -16.56 29.79 15.96
CA ASP A 567 -15.16 29.92 15.56
C ASP A 567 -14.47 31.03 16.35
N GLU A 568 -15.14 32.18 16.50
CA GLU A 568 -14.64 33.29 17.32
C GLU A 568 -14.50 32.89 18.80
N LEU A 569 -15.54 32.28 19.39
CA LEU A 569 -15.52 31.86 20.80
C LEU A 569 -14.41 30.84 21.06
N SER A 570 -14.17 29.92 20.14
CA SER A 570 -13.12 28.91 20.24
C SER A 570 -11.72 29.56 20.19
N SER A 571 -11.52 30.53 19.30
CA SER A 571 -10.27 31.30 19.20
C SER A 571 -9.97 32.13 20.46
N ARG A 572 -10.99 32.83 20.98
CA ARG A 572 -10.87 33.66 22.19
C ARG A 572 -10.63 32.83 23.45
N ARG A 573 -11.29 31.68 23.56
CA ARG A 573 -11.14 30.78 24.71
C ARG A 573 -9.70 30.35 24.93
N ALA A 574 -8.95 30.10 23.85
CA ALA A 574 -7.54 29.72 23.92
C ALA A 574 -6.66 30.74 24.68
N HIS A 575 -7.09 32.01 24.72
CA HIS A 575 -6.39 33.11 25.38
C HIS A 575 -7.17 33.69 26.57
N SER A 576 -8.32 33.08 26.94
CA SER A 576 -9.26 33.63 27.94
C SER A 576 -9.65 35.09 27.67
N ASP A 577 -9.81 35.42 26.39
CA ASP A 577 -10.12 36.77 25.91
C ASP A 577 -11.65 37.00 25.88
N TYR A 578 -12.21 37.52 26.98
CA TYR A 578 -13.66 37.74 27.12
C TYR A 578 -14.17 38.81 26.14
N ILE A 579 -15.37 38.59 25.58
CA ILE A 579 -16.02 39.59 24.72
C ILE A 579 -16.55 40.73 25.59
N GLU A 580 -16.36 41.97 25.15
CA GLU A 580 -16.94 43.14 25.83
C GLU A 580 -18.46 43.04 25.92
N GLU A 581 -19.01 43.34 27.11
CA GLU A 581 -20.45 43.24 27.40
C GLU A 581 -21.31 44.04 26.41
N GLU A 582 -20.86 45.23 25.99
CA GLU A 582 -21.55 46.04 24.99
C GLU A 582 -21.66 45.32 23.64
N ARG A 583 -20.58 44.66 23.19
CA ARG A 583 -20.60 43.88 21.96
C ARG A 583 -21.49 42.65 22.10
N ILE A 584 -21.46 41.96 23.24
CA ILE A 584 -22.37 40.84 23.53
C ILE A 584 -23.82 41.28 23.36
N LEU A 585 -24.22 42.36 24.03
CA LEU A 585 -25.59 42.87 23.96
C LEU A 585 -25.97 43.33 22.54
N ARG A 586 -25.04 43.96 21.80
CA ARG A 586 -25.28 44.35 20.39
C ARG A 586 -25.50 43.16 19.47
N LEU A 587 -24.69 42.11 19.58
CA LEU A 587 -24.84 40.89 18.79
C LEU A 587 -26.12 40.15 19.21
N PHE A 588 -26.32 39.95 20.52
CA PHE A 588 -27.47 39.25 21.06
C PHE A 588 -28.79 39.91 20.66
N LYS A 589 -28.87 41.25 20.74
CA LYS A 589 -30.03 42.03 20.27
C LYS A 589 -30.39 41.74 18.81
N GLN A 590 -29.39 41.66 17.94
CA GLN A 590 -29.60 41.42 16.52
C GLN A 590 -30.05 39.97 16.25
N VAL A 591 -29.51 39.00 16.99
CA VAL A 591 -29.97 37.61 16.95
C VAL A 591 -31.42 37.52 17.46
N THR A 592 -31.76 38.16 18.58
CA THR A 592 -33.13 38.15 19.11
C THR A 592 -34.11 38.85 18.18
N ASN A 593 -33.69 39.87 17.43
CA ASN A 593 -34.53 40.48 16.38
C ASN A 593 -34.84 39.49 15.25
N ALA A 594 -33.85 38.70 14.80
CA ALA A 594 -34.06 37.65 13.81
C ALA A 594 -35.04 36.59 14.33
N VAL A 595 -34.85 36.12 15.56
CA VAL A 595 -35.74 35.13 16.20
C VAL A 595 -37.14 35.71 16.41
N SER A 596 -37.26 36.99 16.78
CA SER A 596 -38.56 37.67 16.88
C SER A 596 -39.30 37.69 15.55
N PHE A 597 -38.60 37.79 14.43
CA PHE A 597 -39.22 37.75 13.10
C PHE A 597 -39.84 36.38 12.79
N LEU A 598 -39.21 35.29 13.23
CA LEU A 598 -39.76 33.93 13.15
C LEU A 598 -40.93 33.71 14.12
N HIS A 599 -40.78 34.13 15.37
CA HIS A 599 -41.78 33.91 16.44
C HIS A 599 -43.06 34.73 16.27
N THR A 600 -43.00 35.83 15.53
CA THR A 600 -44.16 36.72 15.30
C THR A 600 -44.85 36.48 13.96
N SER A 601 -44.38 35.50 13.18
CA SER A 601 -45.04 35.10 11.94
C SER A 601 -46.33 34.33 12.20
N ALA A 602 -47.16 34.18 11.16
CA ALA A 602 -48.39 33.38 11.20
C ALA A 602 -48.35 32.32 10.07
N PRO A 603 -48.18 31.03 10.38
CA PRO A 603 -47.94 30.44 11.71
C PRO A 603 -46.59 30.87 12.32
N SER A 604 -46.46 30.79 13.64
CA SER A 604 -45.22 31.08 14.37
C SER A 604 -44.23 29.93 14.17
N ILE A 605 -42.95 30.25 14.00
CA ILE A 605 -41.91 29.26 13.74
C ILE A 605 -40.85 29.32 14.85
N ALA A 606 -40.54 28.17 15.44
CA ALA A 606 -39.40 27.99 16.33
C ALA A 606 -38.20 27.45 15.53
N HIS A 607 -36.99 27.91 15.84
CA HIS A 607 -35.75 27.49 15.20
C HIS A 607 -35.23 26.15 15.71
N ARG A 608 -35.38 25.88 17.02
CA ARG A 608 -35.01 24.64 17.74
C ARG A 608 -33.52 24.25 17.78
N ASP A 609 -32.64 24.96 17.09
CA ASP A 609 -31.19 24.70 17.09
C ASP A 609 -30.36 25.99 17.17
N LEU A 610 -30.76 26.92 18.04
CA LEU A 610 -30.00 28.15 18.28
C LEU A 610 -28.73 27.85 19.09
N LYS A 611 -27.57 28.12 18.49
CA LYS A 611 -26.24 27.91 19.08
C LYS A 611 -25.21 28.82 18.38
N PRO A 612 -24.03 29.07 18.97
CA PRO A 612 -23.01 29.91 18.34
C PRO A 612 -22.59 29.43 16.93
N GLY A 613 -22.64 28.12 16.68
CA GLY A 613 -22.29 27.54 15.37
C GLY A 613 -23.27 27.91 14.24
N ASN A 614 -24.50 28.30 14.59
CA ASN A 614 -25.54 28.67 13.63
C ASN A 614 -25.69 30.21 13.49
N ILE A 615 -24.68 30.97 13.94
CA ILE A 615 -24.64 32.43 13.82
C ILE A 615 -23.36 32.79 13.07
N LEU A 616 -23.48 33.20 11.82
CA LEU A 616 -22.36 33.70 11.03
C LEU A 616 -22.06 35.16 11.38
N LEU A 617 -20.80 35.56 11.24
CA LEU A 617 -20.37 36.94 11.43
C LEU A 617 -20.04 37.57 10.08
N SER A 618 -20.65 38.72 9.81
CA SER A 618 -20.28 39.53 8.65
C SER A 618 -19.01 40.33 8.90
N GLU A 619 -18.50 40.96 7.84
CA GLU A 619 -17.31 41.81 7.91
C GLU A 619 -17.51 43.03 8.83
N ASP A 620 -18.75 43.53 8.91
CA ASP A 620 -19.15 44.67 9.75
C ASP A 620 -19.64 44.25 11.15
N ASP A 621 -19.29 43.05 11.61
CA ASP A 621 -19.67 42.51 12.94
C ASP A 621 -21.20 42.39 13.15
N ARG A 622 -21.95 42.20 12.06
CA ARG A 622 -23.38 41.85 12.10
C ARG A 622 -23.56 40.32 12.20
N PRO A 623 -24.38 39.81 13.13
CA PRO A 623 -24.70 38.39 13.23
C PRO A 623 -25.79 38.00 12.22
N ILE A 624 -25.63 36.84 11.60
CA ILE A 624 -26.52 36.29 10.58
C ILE A 624 -26.93 34.88 11.02
N LEU A 625 -28.21 34.69 11.31
CA LEU A 625 -28.78 33.40 11.70
C LEU A 625 -28.86 32.47 10.48
N MET A 626 -28.43 31.21 10.64
CA MET A 626 -28.45 30.19 9.59
C MET A 626 -28.99 28.84 10.11
N ASP A 627 -29.18 27.91 9.17
CA ASP A 627 -29.54 26.50 9.39
C ASP A 627 -30.97 26.29 9.94
N PHE A 628 -31.96 26.45 9.04
CA PHE A 628 -33.38 26.31 9.36
C PHE A 628 -33.91 24.87 9.20
N GLY A 629 -33.02 23.87 9.10
CA GLY A 629 -33.39 22.47 8.90
C GLY A 629 -34.13 21.83 10.08
N SER A 630 -34.06 22.45 11.26
CA SER A 630 -34.73 22.03 12.50
C SER A 630 -35.98 22.85 12.83
N CYS A 631 -36.34 23.81 11.96
CA CYS A 631 -37.48 24.69 12.18
C CYS A 631 -38.79 23.93 12.27
N CYS A 632 -39.65 24.38 13.16
CA CYS A 632 -40.95 23.78 13.39
C CYS A 632 -42.02 24.85 13.61
N GLU A 633 -43.21 24.62 13.07
CA GLU A 633 -44.36 25.46 13.37
C GLU A 633 -44.84 25.20 14.81
N CYS A 634 -45.17 26.28 15.52
CA CYS A 634 -45.60 26.23 16.91
C CYS A 634 -46.87 27.09 17.12
N PRO A 635 -47.70 26.76 18.14
CA PRO A 635 -47.51 25.72 19.15
C PRO A 635 -47.88 24.31 18.67
N LEU A 636 -47.18 23.30 19.20
CA LEU A 636 -47.49 21.88 19.04
C LEU A 636 -48.23 21.35 20.28
N PHE A 637 -49.43 20.83 20.09
CA PHE A 637 -50.23 20.20 21.14
C PHE A 637 -49.96 18.70 21.19
N ILE A 638 -49.50 18.19 22.34
CA ILE A 638 -49.12 16.79 22.51
C ILE A 638 -50.28 16.02 23.14
N GLU A 639 -51.18 15.47 22.32
CA GLU A 639 -52.40 14.81 22.80
C GLU A 639 -52.21 13.29 22.99
N THR A 640 -51.22 12.71 22.32
CA THR A 640 -51.00 11.26 22.30
C THR A 640 -49.55 10.88 22.61
N ASN A 641 -49.35 9.66 23.12
CA ASN A 641 -48.01 9.11 23.32
C ASN A 641 -47.20 9.02 22.01
N LYS A 642 -47.87 8.81 20.87
CA LYS A 642 -47.19 8.78 19.56
C LYS A 642 -46.61 10.15 19.18
N GLN A 643 -47.37 11.23 19.38
CA GLN A 643 -46.88 12.59 19.16
C GLN A 643 -45.73 12.94 20.11
N SER A 644 -45.85 12.54 21.39
CA SER A 644 -44.78 12.71 22.38
C SER A 644 -43.49 12.03 21.94
N GLN A 645 -43.53 10.74 21.58
CA GLN A 645 -42.36 10.00 21.13
C GLN A 645 -41.77 10.60 19.84
N PHE A 646 -42.61 10.93 18.87
CA PHE A 646 -42.16 11.56 17.62
C PHE A 646 -41.41 12.86 17.87
N GLN A 647 -41.89 13.71 18.78
CA GLN A 647 -41.21 14.97 19.12
C GLN A 647 -39.88 14.75 19.86
N LEU A 648 -39.78 13.71 20.69
CA LEU A 648 -38.52 13.35 21.35
C LEU A 648 -37.50 12.82 20.33
N ASP A 649 -37.93 11.96 19.40
CA ASP A 649 -37.06 11.40 18.35
C ASP A 649 -36.59 12.51 17.38
N GLU A 650 -37.50 13.38 16.95
CA GLU A 650 -37.19 14.53 16.09
C GLU A 650 -36.22 15.51 16.79
N ALA A 651 -36.46 15.82 18.07
CA ALA A 651 -35.54 16.67 18.83
C ALA A 651 -34.18 15.99 19.05
N ALA A 652 -34.15 14.67 19.24
CA ALA A 652 -32.92 13.90 19.39
C ALA A 652 -32.04 13.98 18.15
N GLU A 653 -32.65 13.97 16.96
CA GLU A 653 -31.97 14.02 15.67
C GLU A 653 -31.57 15.45 15.26
N LEU A 654 -32.44 16.45 15.50
CA LEU A 654 -32.31 17.78 14.89
C LEU A 654 -31.86 18.90 15.84
N CYS A 655 -31.95 18.72 17.16
CA CYS A 655 -31.60 19.77 18.13
C CYS A 655 -30.27 19.47 18.82
N SER A 656 -29.36 20.43 18.91
CA SER A 656 -28.08 20.24 19.60
C SER A 656 -28.26 20.04 21.10
N MET A 657 -27.83 18.88 21.60
CA MET A 657 -28.10 18.44 22.98
C MET A 657 -27.71 19.47 24.07
N PRO A 658 -26.54 20.17 24.01
CA PRO A 658 -26.17 21.16 25.02
C PRO A 658 -26.95 22.48 25.00
N TYR A 659 -27.82 22.69 24.00
CA TYR A 659 -28.66 23.89 23.85
C TYR A 659 -30.15 23.55 23.91
N ARG A 660 -30.50 22.26 23.96
CA ARG A 660 -31.87 21.75 23.92
C ARG A 660 -32.64 22.09 25.19
N ALA A 661 -33.88 22.54 25.03
CA ALA A 661 -34.76 22.92 26.14
C ALA A 661 -35.28 21.68 26.93
N PRO A 662 -35.56 21.82 28.25
CA PRO A 662 -36.05 20.73 29.11
C PRO A 662 -37.25 19.93 28.56
N GLU A 663 -38.22 20.62 28.00
CA GLU A 663 -39.45 20.06 27.43
C GLU A 663 -39.21 19.23 26.16
N LEU A 664 -38.03 19.33 25.55
CA LEU A 664 -37.58 18.48 24.43
C LEU A 664 -36.78 17.25 24.89
N PHE A 665 -36.49 17.13 26.19
CA PHE A 665 -35.99 15.89 26.80
C PHE A 665 -37.12 15.07 27.44
N VAL A 666 -38.16 15.74 27.91
CA VAL A 666 -39.35 15.12 28.51
C VAL A 666 -40.59 15.79 27.94
N CYS A 667 -41.24 15.11 27.00
CA CYS A 667 -42.44 15.59 26.32
C CYS A 667 -43.68 14.86 26.87
N ALA A 668 -44.35 15.41 27.89
CA ALA A 668 -45.52 14.77 28.50
C ALA A 668 -46.78 14.87 27.63
N VAL A 669 -47.66 13.85 27.68
CA VAL A 669 -49.00 13.95 27.09
C VAL A 669 -49.82 15.02 27.84
N GLY A 670 -50.48 15.89 27.09
CA GLY A 670 -51.18 17.08 27.57
C GLY A 670 -50.31 18.35 27.63
N SER A 671 -49.03 18.26 27.29
CA SER A 671 -48.14 19.43 27.21
C SER A 671 -48.26 20.18 25.87
N VAL A 672 -47.75 21.41 25.86
CA VAL A 672 -47.65 22.26 24.68
C VAL A 672 -46.19 22.64 24.49
N ILE A 673 -45.63 22.35 23.32
CA ILE A 673 -44.30 22.83 22.94
C ILE A 673 -44.51 24.07 22.07
N ASP A 674 -43.96 25.20 22.49
CA ASP A 674 -44.06 26.46 21.75
C ASP A 674 -42.68 27.09 21.53
N GLN A 675 -42.65 28.30 21.01
CA GLN A 675 -41.42 29.04 20.70
C GLN A 675 -40.53 29.36 21.92
N SER A 676 -40.98 29.08 23.15
CA SER A 676 -40.15 29.23 24.36
C SER A 676 -38.94 28.28 24.40
N VAL A 677 -38.92 27.22 23.57
CA VAL A 677 -37.73 26.36 23.37
C VAL A 677 -36.53 27.15 22.86
N ASP A 678 -36.78 28.16 22.01
CA ASP A 678 -35.73 29.04 21.49
C ASP A 678 -35.28 30.04 22.56
N ILE A 679 -36.15 30.45 23.48
CA ILE A 679 -35.78 31.35 24.58
C ILE A 679 -34.76 30.67 25.50
N TRP A 680 -34.95 29.39 25.80
CA TRP A 680 -33.95 28.61 26.52
C TRP A 680 -32.62 28.53 25.75
N SER A 681 -32.69 28.24 24.46
CA SER A 681 -31.52 28.13 23.58
C SER A 681 -30.76 29.47 23.48
N LEU A 682 -31.47 30.60 23.45
CA LEU A 682 -30.93 31.96 23.54
C LEU A 682 -30.23 32.22 24.88
N GLY A 683 -30.76 31.71 25.99
CA GLY A 683 -30.09 31.74 27.29
C GLY A 683 -28.76 30.99 27.28
N CYS A 684 -28.74 29.80 26.67
CA CYS A 684 -27.52 29.01 26.49
C CYS A 684 -26.51 29.70 25.55
N LEU A 685 -27.00 30.33 24.48
CA LEU A 685 -26.20 31.13 23.57
C LEU A 685 -25.56 32.33 24.28
N LEU A 686 -26.33 33.09 25.06
CA LEU A 686 -25.82 34.23 25.81
C LEU A 686 -24.77 33.80 26.84
N TYR A 687 -25.00 32.66 27.49
CA TYR A 687 -24.01 32.03 28.36
C TYR A 687 -22.72 31.70 27.59
N ALA A 688 -22.83 31.10 26.40
CA ALA A 688 -21.67 30.77 25.57
C ALA A 688 -20.91 32.02 25.08
N MET A 689 -21.61 33.10 24.76
CA MET A 689 -20.98 34.39 24.44
C MET A 689 -20.17 34.95 25.61
N CYS A 690 -20.67 34.76 26.84
CA CYS A 690 -19.98 35.20 28.05
C CYS A 690 -18.79 34.27 28.39
N PHE A 691 -18.99 32.95 28.36
CA PHE A 691 -18.11 31.96 28.98
C PHE A 691 -17.50 30.96 28.00
N PHE A 692 -17.56 31.26 26.70
CA PHE A 692 -17.00 30.51 25.56
C PHE A 692 -17.65 29.16 25.24
N ARG A 693 -18.42 28.58 26.17
CA ARG A 693 -19.05 27.25 26.07
C ARG A 693 -20.48 27.30 26.61
N SER A 694 -21.33 26.38 26.19
CA SER A 694 -22.67 26.21 26.77
C SER A 694 -22.59 25.87 28.27
N PRO A 695 -23.64 26.18 29.04
CA PRO A 695 -23.70 25.80 30.46
C PRO A 695 -23.70 24.28 30.69
N PHE A 696 -23.89 23.47 29.64
CA PHE A 696 -24.00 22.02 29.70
C PHE A 696 -22.92 21.27 28.90
N ASP A 697 -22.00 21.97 28.22
CA ASP A 697 -20.94 21.34 27.40
C ASP A 697 -20.02 20.43 28.24
N ASP A 698 -19.62 20.86 29.44
CA ASP A 698 -18.72 20.04 30.29
C ASP A 698 -19.39 18.74 30.76
N ILE A 699 -20.71 18.73 30.90
CA ILE A 699 -21.50 17.55 31.27
C ILE A 699 -21.61 16.62 30.06
N TYR A 700 -21.82 17.19 28.87
CA TYR A 700 -21.81 16.45 27.61
C TYR A 700 -20.48 15.74 27.35
N GLU A 701 -19.36 16.47 27.47
CA GLU A 701 -18.01 15.97 27.20
C GLU A 701 -17.60 14.84 28.18
N ARG A 702 -18.14 14.84 29.40
CA ARG A 702 -17.91 13.78 30.41
C ARG A 702 -18.78 12.54 30.20
N GLY A 703 -19.77 12.60 29.31
CA GLY A 703 -20.75 11.52 29.11
C GLY A 703 -21.81 11.42 30.20
N ASP A 704 -21.98 12.47 31.02
CA ASP A 704 -23.01 12.53 32.06
C ASP A 704 -24.39 12.87 31.44
N SER A 705 -25.48 12.60 32.18
CA SER A 705 -26.84 12.84 31.68
C SER A 705 -27.19 14.33 31.62
N ILE A 706 -27.14 14.90 30.42
CA ILE A 706 -27.59 16.28 30.16
C ILE A 706 -29.07 16.46 30.52
N ALA A 707 -29.91 15.47 30.28
CA ALA A 707 -31.34 15.56 30.59
C ALA A 707 -31.58 15.86 32.09
N LEU A 708 -30.79 15.23 32.99
CA LEU A 708 -30.86 15.51 34.42
C LEU A 708 -30.26 16.88 34.78
N ALA A 709 -29.17 17.27 34.11
CA ALA A 709 -28.52 18.56 34.35
C ALA A 709 -29.43 19.73 33.98
N VAL A 710 -30.06 19.67 32.81
CA VAL A 710 -31.02 20.63 32.28
C VAL A 710 -32.24 20.77 33.20
N GLN A 711 -32.73 19.67 33.78
CA GLN A 711 -33.81 19.70 34.77
C GLN A 711 -33.40 20.35 36.11
N SER A 712 -32.13 20.28 36.48
CA SER A 712 -31.64 20.83 37.76
C SER A 712 -31.23 22.31 37.71
N VAL A 713 -30.99 22.85 36.50
CA VAL A 713 -30.54 24.25 36.22
C VAL A 713 -29.42 24.73 37.15
N LYS A 714 -28.41 23.89 37.38
CA LYS A 714 -27.21 24.28 38.12
C LYS A 714 -26.22 24.97 37.18
N LEU A 715 -26.32 26.29 37.07
CA LEU A 715 -25.40 27.10 36.28
C LEU A 715 -24.10 27.34 37.04
N HIS A 716 -22.96 27.14 36.39
CA HIS A 716 -21.63 27.27 36.98
C HIS A 716 -20.85 28.43 36.37
N PHE A 717 -20.82 29.58 37.03
CA PHE A 717 -20.05 30.74 36.57
C PHE A 717 -18.58 30.64 36.98
N ALA A 718 -17.66 31.10 36.12
CA ALA A 718 -16.24 31.22 36.46
C ALA A 718 -16.06 32.17 37.65
N GLN A 719 -15.15 31.85 38.59
CA GLN A 719 -14.95 32.65 39.81
C GLN A 719 -14.50 34.10 39.54
N GLN A 720 -13.87 34.35 38.38
CA GLN A 720 -13.47 35.68 37.93
C GLN A 720 -13.96 35.87 36.49
N HIS A 721 -14.83 36.86 36.25
CA HIS A 721 -15.31 37.24 34.93
C HIS A 721 -15.65 38.74 34.88
N PRO A 722 -15.66 39.37 33.70
CA PRO A 722 -15.86 40.83 33.59
C PRO A 722 -17.34 41.28 33.58
N TYR A 723 -18.30 40.36 33.51
CA TYR A 723 -19.70 40.68 33.26
C TYR A 723 -20.49 41.20 34.47
N SER A 724 -21.42 42.12 34.21
CA SER A 724 -22.29 42.72 35.20
C SER A 724 -23.32 41.73 35.78
N SER A 725 -23.72 41.96 37.03
CA SER A 725 -24.79 41.16 37.67
C SER A 725 -26.13 41.27 36.93
N LYS A 726 -26.36 42.38 36.22
CA LYS A 726 -27.54 42.57 35.38
C LYS A 726 -27.54 41.62 34.19
N LEU A 727 -26.43 41.52 33.45
CA LEU A 727 -26.28 40.58 32.34
C LEU A 727 -26.50 39.13 32.80
N ILE A 728 -25.94 38.77 33.97
CA ILE A 728 -26.13 37.44 34.55
C ILE A 728 -27.60 37.19 34.93
N SER A 729 -28.27 38.16 35.56
CA SER A 729 -29.69 38.07 35.89
C SER A 729 -30.57 37.98 34.64
N PHE A 730 -30.23 38.73 33.59
CA PHE A 730 -30.90 38.72 32.31
C PHE A 730 -30.81 37.34 31.65
N MET A 731 -29.62 36.75 31.62
CA MET A 731 -29.41 35.38 31.14
C MET A 731 -30.21 34.33 31.95
N GLN A 732 -30.21 34.45 33.29
CA GLN A 732 -30.96 33.55 34.17
C GLN A 732 -32.48 33.65 34.00
N SER A 733 -33.00 34.76 33.47
CA SER A 733 -34.43 34.90 33.16
C SER A 733 -34.89 33.96 32.03
N MET A 734 -33.98 33.61 31.11
CA MET A 734 -34.25 32.70 30.00
C MET A 734 -34.09 31.22 30.39
N LEU A 735 -33.18 30.92 31.32
CA LEU A 735 -32.84 29.56 31.76
C LEU A 735 -33.76 29.11 32.90
N LYS A 736 -35.08 29.06 32.65
CA LYS A 736 -36.10 28.51 33.56
C LYS A 736 -36.59 27.16 33.06
N VAL A 737 -36.73 26.17 33.96
CA VAL A 737 -37.22 24.83 33.58
C VAL A 737 -38.59 24.95 32.96
N GLU A 738 -39.51 25.62 33.65
CA GLU A 738 -40.88 25.75 33.17
C GLU A 738 -40.98 26.80 32.04
N PRO A 739 -41.44 26.38 30.83
CA PRO A 739 -41.53 27.25 29.67
C PRO A 739 -42.28 28.57 29.92
N LYS A 740 -43.33 28.52 30.75
CA LYS A 740 -44.19 29.66 31.08
C LYS A 740 -43.52 30.71 31.97
N GLU A 741 -42.42 30.36 32.66
CA GLU A 741 -41.64 31.29 33.46
C GLU A 741 -40.59 32.05 32.63
N ARG A 742 -40.34 31.60 31.40
CA ARG A 742 -39.43 32.28 30.47
C ARG A 742 -40.13 33.50 29.86
N PRO A 743 -39.41 34.61 29.62
CA PRO A 743 -39.96 35.73 28.88
C PRO A 743 -40.28 35.30 27.44
N ASN A 744 -41.36 35.83 26.86
CA ASN A 744 -41.55 35.71 25.41
C ASN A 744 -40.56 36.62 24.66
N ILE A 745 -40.39 36.39 23.37
CA ILE A 745 -39.38 37.11 22.56
C ILE A 745 -39.56 38.63 22.55
N ARG A 746 -40.81 39.14 22.63
CA ARG A 746 -41.08 40.58 22.66
C ARG A 746 -40.61 41.20 23.97
N ALA A 747 -40.97 40.57 25.08
CA ALA A 747 -40.50 40.97 26.41
C ALA A 747 -38.96 40.90 26.49
N LEU A 748 -38.35 39.86 25.90
CA LEU A 748 -36.89 39.74 25.84
C LEU A 748 -36.24 40.90 25.08
N CYS A 749 -36.79 41.28 23.92
CA CYS A 749 -36.30 42.43 23.14
C CYS A 749 -36.44 43.76 23.90
N GLU A 750 -37.51 43.93 24.67
CA GLU A 750 -37.71 45.11 25.54
C GLU A 750 -36.70 45.15 26.69
N MET A 751 -36.45 44.02 27.36
CA MET A 751 -35.46 43.90 28.43
C MET A 751 -34.06 44.26 27.92
N ILE A 752 -33.64 43.78 26.74
CA ILE A 752 -32.34 44.13 26.14
C ILE A 752 -32.21 45.65 25.89
N CYS A 753 -33.31 46.33 25.56
CA CYS A 753 -33.29 47.78 25.35
C CYS A 753 -33.15 48.57 26.65
N GLN A 754 -33.51 47.99 27.80
CA GLN A 754 -33.37 48.58 29.14
C GLN A 754 -31.99 48.33 29.77
N GLU A 755 -31.17 47.44 29.19
CA GLU A 755 -29.80 47.14 29.63
C GLU A 755 -28.74 48.09 29.03
N ARG A 756 -29.15 49.10 28.24
CA ARG A 756 -28.32 50.26 27.87
C ARG A 756 -28.42 51.34 28.95
#